data_AF-A0A949R5J7-F1
#
_entry.id   AF-A0A949R5J7-F1
#
_cell.length_a   1.000
_cell.length_b   1.000
_cell.length_c   1.000
_cell.angle_alpha   90.00
_cell.angle_beta   90.00
_cell.angle_gamma   90.00
#
_symmetry.space_group_name_H-M   'P 1'
#
loop_
_entity.id
_entity.type
_entity.pdbx_description
1 polymer ?
#
loop_
_entity_poly.entity_id
_entity_poly.type
_entity_poly.pdbx_seq_one_letter_code
_entity_poly.pdbx_strand_id
1 'polypeptide(L)'
;MRPTTFLLPFLLLLPAAHLSAQTYWGMTSNGGTSGNGTIYTITESGTFTKKHDFYRVPGGTPKCELMQAGNGKLYGVTEFGGANGVGMLFEFNPTTGVMTQLASFSNTLGEQPIRGMVQHSNGKLYGTCSAGGANGFGTIFEFNISTNTLSKRHDFVNAGGNLNGRSPRGGLVQAANGQLYGTTLLGGATNQGIIFEFQPTGNNFFKRADLTVANGSRPFAGLMRASNNLLYGTTTQGGTNGMGVIFSFNTSTFAYTPLFHLTAADGSLPYAELIQDGAGGLLYGTTSEGGATDQGTVFSFNIGTNTYTRLVDLSPALGYRPLSRLRRAASGILYGTTSLGGASSLGVLFSYDPATSTYTLVKNLNDIGVNGCWSGVFEAPTGTLNGLASTGGDGGSGALYRYVVASNTLTEAVSFAFSEGAQPKGRLVRDANGLFYGLTSAGGAYGSGICFSFDPATSTFTRLVDLNSTTGNYPTGTLTLANGKYYGLCNQGGNANEGTVIEFDPVANTVTAKVSFTGTTGTRPRCGLVLASDGLLYGSTTAGGANGLGTLFSYSPGAMAVTPLVDFSLTTGTEPFADLTQASNGLLYGTLSEEGAYDNGTLFSFDPVTATFTKLYDFDGLQGGNPTGRVLQAANGVLYGMCREDGLYFNGTLYSWDIGTATYTELYDMTTPEGAASESNLVQGTDGNLYGVCVQGGTNDLGTIFRYVPGSNTFNVLRSLASADGTLPFDGLVPENIPTPPTGVALAMKVFLEGPYNTGSGLMGDALRLQPSFPLTEPFTALGFTHVGGGGGETIAPAVLTTTGNNAITDWVLVELRSKNNSATVLHTRSALVQRDGDVVDLDGTSALTINAAADEYHIAVRHRNHLACMTLNTVLLGSTPTAVDLTNGSVPTYGSNAQKLNGSVRLLWAGNVVRDALIKYAGGSNDRDPILVRIGGSVPTATTTGYWSEDVNMDATVKYAGGSNDRDPILVNVGGSIPTGTRSQQLP
;
A
#
# COMPACT_ATOMS: atom_id res chain seq x y z
N MET A 1 61.24 -23.75 28.47
CA MET A 1 60.66 -24.44 27.30
C MET A 1 59.31 -24.99 27.73
N ARG A 2 58.21 -24.61 27.09
CA ARG A 2 56.84 -25.06 27.43
C ARG A 2 56.38 -26.07 26.37
N PRO A 3 55.91 -27.28 26.73
CA PRO A 3 55.23 -28.15 25.79
C PRO A 3 53.79 -27.67 25.56
N THR A 4 53.33 -27.79 24.32
CA THR A 4 52.04 -27.30 23.82
C THR A 4 50.88 -28.23 24.12
N THR A 5 49.84 -27.74 24.79
CA THR A 5 48.54 -28.43 24.89
C THR A 5 47.61 -27.89 23.79
N PHE A 6 47.15 -28.76 22.90
CA PHE A 6 46.10 -28.42 21.93
C PHE A 6 44.76 -28.26 22.65
N LEU A 7 44.10 -27.11 22.51
CA LEU A 7 42.65 -26.99 22.73
C LEU A 7 41.94 -27.17 21.39
N LEU A 8 41.09 -28.20 21.29
CA LEU A 8 39.97 -28.17 20.35
C LEU A 8 38.86 -27.28 20.95
N PRO A 9 38.27 -26.34 20.19
CA PRO A 9 37.06 -25.66 20.63
C PRO A 9 35.88 -26.64 20.59
N PHE A 10 35.16 -26.74 21.70
CA PHE A 10 33.92 -27.50 21.78
C PHE A 10 32.82 -26.73 21.03
N LEU A 11 32.54 -27.13 19.79
CA LEU A 11 31.49 -26.50 18.99
C LEU A 11 30.12 -26.87 19.61
N LEU A 12 29.50 -25.91 20.29
CA LEU A 12 28.13 -26.05 20.78
C LEU A 12 27.20 -26.12 19.56
N LEU A 13 26.76 -27.33 19.18
CA LEU A 13 25.60 -27.46 18.30
C LEU A 13 24.35 -27.03 19.09
N LEU A 14 24.01 -25.74 19.00
CA LEU A 14 22.62 -25.34 19.13
C LEU A 14 21.86 -26.00 17.97
N PRO A 15 20.68 -26.62 18.22
CA PRO A 15 19.85 -27.10 17.12
C PRO A 15 19.46 -25.88 16.28
N ALA A 16 19.75 -25.93 14.98
CA ALA A 16 19.26 -24.93 14.06
C ALA A 16 17.73 -24.91 14.15
N ALA A 17 17.16 -23.81 14.64
CA ALA A 17 15.75 -23.58 14.48
C ALA A 17 15.47 -23.51 12.98
N HIS A 18 14.79 -24.53 12.44
CA HIS A 18 14.31 -24.50 11.08
C HIS A 18 13.36 -23.31 10.94
N LEU A 19 13.84 -22.20 10.38
CA LEU A 19 12.94 -21.18 9.85
C LEU A 19 12.12 -21.85 8.75
N SER A 20 10.80 -21.88 8.92
CA SER A 20 9.90 -22.43 7.92
C SER A 20 9.93 -21.55 6.67
N ALA A 21 10.18 -22.15 5.50
CA ALA A 21 9.64 -21.59 4.26
C ALA A 21 8.15 -21.37 4.45
N GLN A 22 7.66 -20.16 4.19
CA GLN A 22 6.41 -19.70 4.79
C GLN A 22 5.14 -20.36 4.20
N THR A 23 4.04 -20.11 4.89
CA THR A 23 2.67 -20.53 4.54
C THR A 23 2.06 -19.54 3.53
N TYR A 24 1.05 -19.92 2.72
CA TYR A 24 0.43 -19.11 1.63
C TYR A 24 -1.07 -19.42 1.37
N TRP A 25 -1.88 -18.49 0.81
CA TRP A 25 -3.33 -18.67 0.49
C TRP A 25 -3.71 -18.45 -1.01
N GLY A 26 -4.98 -18.70 -1.40
CA GLY A 26 -5.51 -18.32 -2.73
C GLY A 26 -5.78 -19.42 -3.79
N MET A 27 -5.32 -19.31 -5.07
CA MET A 27 -6.04 -19.81 -6.28
C MET A 27 -5.19 -20.25 -7.54
N THR A 28 -5.53 -21.40 -8.16
CA THR A 28 -5.55 -21.71 -9.63
C THR A 28 -7.02 -21.93 -10.00
N SER A 29 -7.38 -22.30 -11.25
CA SER A 29 -8.79 -22.18 -11.63
C SER A 29 -9.38 -23.16 -12.66
N ASN A 30 -8.98 -24.43 -12.86
CA ASN A 30 -9.80 -25.45 -13.58
C ASN A 30 -9.14 -26.85 -13.59
N GLY A 31 -9.94 -27.93 -13.54
CA GLY A 31 -9.47 -29.32 -13.61
C GLY A 31 -10.42 -30.35 -12.96
N GLY A 32 -9.94 -31.55 -12.67
CA GLY A 32 -10.73 -32.58 -12.00
C GLY A 32 -11.78 -33.27 -12.88
N THR A 33 -12.66 -34.06 -12.25
CA THR A 33 -13.58 -35.00 -12.92
C THR A 33 -14.73 -34.35 -13.67
N SER A 34 -15.26 -33.21 -13.20
CA SER A 34 -16.16 -32.35 -14.01
C SER A 34 -15.40 -31.45 -15.00
N GLY A 35 -14.06 -31.55 -15.04
CA GLY A 35 -13.18 -30.66 -15.81
C GLY A 35 -13.37 -29.19 -15.43
N ASN A 36 -13.59 -28.90 -14.14
CA ASN A 36 -14.16 -27.66 -13.62
C ASN A 36 -13.38 -26.97 -12.46
N GLY A 37 -12.41 -27.58 -11.76
CA GLY A 37 -11.75 -26.94 -10.61
C GLY A 37 -10.32 -27.35 -10.22
N THR A 38 -9.48 -26.36 -9.89
CA THR A 38 -8.15 -26.46 -9.22
C THR A 38 -7.89 -25.29 -8.27
N ILE A 39 -6.82 -25.34 -7.44
CA ILE A 39 -6.19 -24.19 -6.73
C ILE A 39 -4.63 -24.27 -6.83
N TYR A 40 -3.85 -23.24 -6.42
CA TYR A 40 -2.36 -23.19 -6.37
C TYR A 40 -1.84 -22.99 -4.94
N THR A 41 -0.55 -23.26 -4.70
CA THR A 41 0.30 -22.68 -3.65
C THR A 41 1.76 -22.81 -4.05
N ILE A 42 2.65 -22.10 -3.36
CA ILE A 42 4.08 -22.05 -3.68
C ILE A 42 4.96 -22.29 -2.46
N THR A 43 6.02 -23.07 -2.68
CA THR A 43 7.11 -23.53 -1.80
C THR A 43 8.09 -24.30 -2.71
N GLU A 44 9.04 -25.04 -2.14
CA GLU A 44 10.00 -26.02 -2.69
C GLU A 44 9.55 -26.90 -3.89
N SER A 45 8.27 -26.98 -4.28
CA SER A 45 7.80 -27.92 -5.30
C SER A 45 6.58 -27.53 -6.16
N GLY A 46 6.04 -26.31 -6.05
CA GLY A 46 4.78 -25.88 -6.69
C GLY A 46 3.55 -26.73 -6.31
N THR A 47 2.85 -26.36 -5.22
CA THR A 47 2.56 -27.29 -4.12
C THR A 47 1.10 -27.25 -3.55
N PHE A 48 0.34 -28.36 -3.61
CA PHE A 48 -1.17 -28.40 -3.95
C PHE A 48 -1.71 -29.45 -2.82
N THR A 49 -2.92 -29.32 -2.18
CA THR A 49 -3.83 -30.40 -1.68
C THR A 49 -5.30 -29.97 -1.48
N LYS A 50 -6.28 -30.66 -2.12
CA LYS A 50 -7.74 -30.38 -2.05
C LYS A 50 -8.35 -30.53 -0.63
N LYS A 51 -9.42 -29.77 -0.35
CA LYS A 51 -10.37 -30.00 0.76
C LYS A 51 -11.67 -30.66 0.26
N HIS A 52 -12.39 -29.95 -0.60
CA HIS A 52 -13.65 -30.25 -1.26
C HIS A 52 -13.92 -29.12 -2.27
N ASP A 53 -15.06 -29.15 -2.94
CA ASP A 53 -15.57 -28.10 -3.82
C ASP A 53 -17.00 -27.72 -3.41
N PHE A 54 -17.39 -26.47 -3.70
CA PHE A 54 -18.45 -26.26 -4.70
C PHE A 54 -17.71 -25.93 -6.01
N TYR A 55 -18.20 -26.34 -7.18
CA TYR A 55 -17.71 -25.78 -8.43
C TYR A 55 -18.37 -24.41 -8.70
N ARG A 56 -19.38 -24.31 -9.57
CA ARG A 56 -19.75 -23.02 -10.22
C ARG A 56 -20.30 -21.88 -9.35
N VAL A 57 -20.38 -22.03 -8.03
CA VAL A 57 -20.65 -20.94 -7.08
C VAL A 57 -19.55 -20.87 -6.03
N PRO A 58 -19.03 -19.67 -5.70
CA PRO A 58 -19.24 -18.37 -6.37
C PRO A 58 -18.47 -18.13 -7.69
N GLY A 59 -18.10 -19.18 -8.45
CA GLY A 59 -17.71 -19.10 -9.86
C GLY A 59 -16.37 -18.39 -10.19
N GLY A 60 -15.98 -18.28 -11.47
CA GLY A 60 -14.67 -17.75 -11.90
C GLY A 60 -14.37 -17.82 -13.41
N THR A 61 -13.45 -17.00 -13.91
CA THR A 61 -12.66 -17.22 -15.15
C THR A 61 -11.32 -16.46 -15.02
N PRO A 62 -10.61 -16.59 -13.87
CA PRO A 62 -10.16 -15.38 -13.20
C PRO A 62 -8.86 -14.76 -13.70
N LYS A 63 -8.77 -13.44 -13.61
CA LYS A 63 -7.52 -12.67 -13.68
C LYS A 63 -7.52 -11.69 -12.52
N CYS A 64 -7.24 -12.24 -11.34
CA CYS A 64 -7.84 -11.81 -10.08
C CYS A 64 -6.82 -11.46 -9.00
N GLU A 65 -5.93 -10.53 -9.32
CA GLU A 65 -5.19 -9.69 -8.38
C GLU A 65 -5.82 -9.64 -6.96
N LEU A 66 -5.27 -10.31 -5.94
CA LEU A 66 -5.95 -10.47 -4.62
C LEU A 66 -5.01 -10.33 -3.39
N MET A 67 -5.57 -10.16 -2.18
CA MET A 67 -4.85 -9.54 -1.03
C MET A 67 -5.32 -9.94 0.40
N GLN A 68 -4.79 -9.23 1.41
CA GLN A 68 -5.03 -9.25 2.86
C GLN A 68 -4.65 -7.86 3.43
N ALA A 69 -5.13 -7.46 4.61
CA ALA A 69 -4.56 -6.32 5.37
C ALA A 69 -4.64 -6.55 6.90
N GLY A 70 -5.26 -5.65 7.68
CA GLY A 70 -5.17 -5.51 9.16
C GLY A 70 -5.64 -6.66 10.06
N ASN A 71 -6.54 -6.40 11.02
CA ASN A 71 -6.77 -7.31 12.16
C ASN A 71 -7.91 -8.34 12.01
N GLY A 72 -9.07 -7.99 11.42
CA GLY A 72 -10.27 -8.86 11.40
C GLY A 72 -10.78 -9.26 10.01
N LYS A 73 -11.25 -8.28 9.24
CA LYS A 73 -12.06 -8.37 8.00
C LYS A 73 -11.31 -8.90 6.75
N LEU A 74 -11.99 -8.92 5.61
CA LEU A 74 -11.50 -9.03 4.22
C LEU A 74 -12.56 -8.39 3.29
N TYR A 75 -12.56 -7.06 3.19
CA TYR A 75 -13.30 -6.29 2.18
C TYR A 75 -12.71 -6.60 0.79
N GLY A 76 -13.45 -6.51 -0.32
CA GLY A 76 -12.87 -6.51 -1.69
C GLY A 76 -13.67 -7.29 -2.73
N VAL A 77 -13.09 -7.51 -3.93
CA VAL A 77 -13.88 -7.72 -5.18
C VAL A 77 -13.64 -9.03 -5.96
N THR A 78 -14.56 -9.39 -6.85
CA THR A 78 -14.56 -10.56 -7.76
C THR A 78 -15.25 -10.24 -9.12
N GLU A 79 -16.14 -11.04 -9.77
CA GLU A 79 -16.74 -10.65 -11.09
C GLU A 79 -18.22 -11.11 -11.40
N PHE A 80 -18.53 -12.03 -12.34
CA PHE A 80 -19.82 -12.38 -13.01
C PHE A 80 -21.12 -12.56 -12.17
N GLY A 81 -22.23 -12.78 -12.89
CA GLY A 81 -23.45 -11.97 -12.87
C GLY A 81 -24.51 -12.26 -11.81
N GLY A 82 -25.36 -13.27 -11.96
CA GLY A 82 -26.30 -13.67 -10.90
C GLY A 82 -27.74 -14.01 -11.30
N ALA A 83 -28.51 -14.43 -10.30
CA ALA A 83 -29.94 -14.75 -10.39
C ALA A 83 -30.74 -13.48 -10.68
N ASN A 84 -30.69 -12.51 -9.77
CA ASN A 84 -31.12 -11.15 -10.02
C ASN A 84 -30.01 -10.45 -10.84
N GLY A 85 -28.81 -10.31 -10.24
CA GLY A 85 -27.47 -10.32 -10.87
C GLY A 85 -26.88 -9.02 -11.43
N VAL A 86 -26.06 -8.28 -10.65
CA VAL A 86 -25.16 -7.21 -11.16
C VAL A 86 -23.70 -7.65 -11.04
N GLY A 87 -23.45 -8.94 -10.89
CA GLY A 87 -22.38 -9.38 -10.04
C GLY A 87 -22.72 -9.05 -8.58
N MET A 88 -21.78 -9.46 -7.76
CA MET A 88 -21.82 -9.61 -6.33
C MET A 88 -20.99 -8.52 -5.63
N LEU A 89 -20.56 -8.79 -4.41
CA LEU A 89 -19.97 -7.83 -3.49
C LEU A 89 -19.35 -8.65 -2.32
N PHE A 90 -18.02 -8.81 -2.25
CA PHE A 90 -17.29 -10.02 -1.77
C PHE A 90 -16.69 -10.00 -0.34
N GLU A 91 -16.34 -11.20 0.18
CA GLU A 91 -15.88 -11.53 1.56
C GLU A 91 -15.24 -12.95 1.65
N PHE A 92 -14.32 -13.17 2.61
CA PHE A 92 -13.83 -14.49 3.13
C PHE A 92 -13.30 -14.36 4.58
N ASN A 93 -13.10 -15.46 5.41
CA ASN A 93 -12.32 -16.11 8.15
C ASN A 93 -10.94 -16.78 8.72
N PRO A 94 -9.78 -16.09 8.77
CA PRO A 94 -8.56 -16.30 7.96
C PRO A 94 -7.92 -17.73 7.91
N THR A 95 -8.69 -18.84 7.97
CA THR A 95 -8.16 -20.16 8.41
C THR A 95 -8.80 -21.42 7.78
N THR A 96 -10.02 -21.40 7.20
CA THR A 96 -10.59 -22.57 6.45
C THR A 96 -11.62 -22.26 5.34
N GLY A 97 -12.65 -21.46 5.65
CA GLY A 97 -13.69 -20.91 4.76
C GLY A 97 -15.13 -21.27 5.18
N VAL A 98 -15.93 -20.34 5.73
CA VAL A 98 -17.39 -20.57 5.89
C VAL A 98 -17.97 -20.61 4.50
N MET A 99 -18.72 -21.66 4.17
CA MET A 99 -19.68 -21.62 3.07
C MET A 99 -20.85 -20.70 3.47
N THR A 100 -20.64 -19.37 3.47
CA THR A 100 -21.59 -18.34 3.93
C THR A 100 -22.58 -17.99 2.81
N GLN A 101 -23.19 -16.80 2.80
CA GLN A 101 -22.83 -15.71 1.87
C GLN A 101 -23.64 -14.43 2.29
N LEU A 102 -23.45 -13.24 1.71
CA LEU A 102 -23.49 -11.92 2.43
C LEU A 102 -24.80 -11.05 2.48
N ALA A 103 -25.16 -10.27 1.44
CA ALA A 103 -26.37 -9.44 1.34
C ALA A 103 -26.90 -9.32 -0.13
N SER A 104 -27.09 -8.13 -0.70
CA SER A 104 -27.13 -7.87 -2.16
C SER A 104 -26.67 -6.45 -2.47
N PHE A 105 -26.07 -6.25 -3.64
CA PHE A 105 -26.02 -4.95 -4.31
C PHE A 105 -27.45 -4.47 -4.65
N SER A 106 -27.56 -3.23 -5.11
CA SER A 106 -28.73 -2.79 -5.86
C SER A 106 -28.96 -3.65 -7.08
N ASN A 107 -30.22 -3.81 -7.46
CA ASN A 107 -30.64 -4.23 -8.78
C ASN A 107 -30.40 -3.16 -9.86
N THR A 108 -29.16 -2.63 -9.96
CA THR A 108 -28.55 -1.85 -11.07
C THR A 108 -27.14 -1.32 -10.64
N LEU A 109 -26.16 -1.09 -11.56
CA LEU A 109 -24.97 -0.19 -11.39
C LEU A 109 -24.00 0.02 -12.64
N GLY A 110 -22.76 -0.52 -12.80
CA GLY A 110 -21.89 -0.17 -13.98
C GLY A 110 -20.52 -0.87 -14.36
N GLU A 111 -20.56 -2.00 -15.09
CA GLU A 111 -19.58 -2.89 -15.82
C GLU A 111 -18.10 -3.16 -15.39
N GLN A 112 -17.36 -3.94 -16.22
CA GLN A 112 -16.28 -4.99 -16.04
C GLN A 112 -14.86 -4.71 -15.41
N PRO A 113 -14.38 -5.51 -14.41
CA PRO A 113 -13.10 -5.39 -13.65
C PRO A 113 -11.80 -6.08 -14.14
N ILE A 114 -10.66 -5.59 -13.60
CA ILE A 114 -9.32 -6.22 -13.44
C ILE A 114 -8.50 -5.48 -12.33
N ARG A 115 -7.42 -6.10 -11.79
CA ARG A 115 -6.23 -5.48 -11.12
C ARG A 115 -6.40 -4.89 -9.68
N GLY A 116 -5.36 -4.23 -9.15
CA GLY A 116 -4.90 -4.29 -7.73
C GLY A 116 -5.43 -3.36 -6.62
N MET A 117 -4.73 -3.35 -5.46
CA MET A 117 -4.97 -2.51 -4.25
C MET A 117 -3.87 -2.58 -3.13
N VAL A 118 -4.22 -2.30 -1.86
CA VAL A 118 -3.34 -1.79 -0.77
C VAL A 118 -3.94 -1.88 0.65
N GLN A 119 -3.09 -2.14 1.67
CA GLN A 119 -3.36 -1.66 3.04
C GLN A 119 -2.95 -0.19 3.17
N HIS A 120 -3.92 0.71 3.29
CA HIS A 120 -3.69 2.14 3.55
C HIS A 120 -3.83 2.42 5.06
N SER A 121 -4.54 3.46 5.49
CA SER A 121 -4.43 3.99 6.86
C SER A 121 -5.78 4.30 7.51
N ASN A 122 -6.33 5.49 7.32
CA ASN A 122 -7.34 6.06 8.23
C ASN A 122 -8.78 6.12 7.69
N GLY A 123 -9.14 5.37 6.63
CA GLY A 123 -10.55 5.07 6.35
C GLY A 123 -11.02 5.03 4.89
N LYS A 124 -11.29 6.16 4.21
CA LYS A 124 -12.15 6.18 3.01
C LYS A 124 -11.71 5.24 1.86
N LEU A 125 -12.25 4.02 1.83
CA LEU A 125 -11.89 2.95 0.89
C LEU A 125 -12.17 3.30 -0.60
N TYR A 126 -11.23 3.81 -1.41
CA TYR A 126 -11.48 4.14 -2.83
C TYR A 126 -11.57 2.94 -3.78
N GLY A 127 -12.74 2.67 -4.39
CA GLY A 127 -12.90 1.70 -5.48
C GLY A 127 -13.15 2.25 -6.91
N THR A 128 -13.49 1.36 -7.86
CA THR A 128 -13.58 1.63 -9.32
C THR A 128 -14.85 1.01 -9.99
N CYS A 129 -15.29 1.48 -11.18
CA CYS A 129 -16.28 0.77 -12.03
C CYS A 129 -15.93 0.87 -13.55
N SER A 130 -16.61 0.15 -14.50
CA SER A 130 -16.19 0.11 -15.93
C SER A 130 -17.22 0.28 -17.09
N ALA A 131 -18.56 0.22 -16.97
CA ALA A 131 -19.52 0.75 -18.01
C ALA A 131 -21.00 0.96 -17.55
N GLY A 132 -22.04 0.77 -18.41
CA GLY A 132 -23.47 0.63 -18.01
C GLY A 132 -24.52 1.78 -18.16
N GLY A 133 -24.31 2.84 -18.96
CA GLY A 133 -24.76 4.21 -18.61
C GLY A 133 -26.04 4.87 -19.14
N ALA A 134 -26.28 6.14 -18.76
CA ALA A 134 -27.47 6.99 -19.03
C ALA A 134 -27.54 7.88 -20.32
N ASN A 135 -26.73 8.94 -20.52
CA ASN A 135 -26.85 9.90 -21.65
C ASN A 135 -25.53 10.40 -22.33
N GLY A 136 -24.35 9.86 -22.00
CA GLY A 136 -23.06 10.59 -22.04
C GLY A 136 -21.86 9.77 -21.54
N PHE A 137 -21.19 10.09 -20.41
CA PHE A 137 -20.03 9.27 -19.96
C PHE A 137 -19.82 8.90 -18.47
N GLY A 138 -19.81 9.75 -17.41
CA GLY A 138 -19.26 9.30 -16.09
C GLY A 138 -19.43 10.14 -14.79
N THR A 139 -18.48 10.01 -13.84
CA THR A 139 -18.74 9.60 -12.42
C THR A 139 -17.83 10.06 -11.28
N ILE A 140 -18.24 9.72 -10.04
CA ILE A 140 -17.41 9.55 -8.82
C ILE A 140 -17.81 8.22 -8.12
N PHE A 141 -17.41 7.86 -6.88
CA PHE A 141 -17.98 6.74 -6.08
C PHE A 141 -17.83 6.92 -4.55
N GLU A 142 -18.68 6.29 -3.75
CA GLU A 142 -18.63 6.24 -2.28
C GLU A 142 -18.76 4.78 -1.76
N PHE A 143 -18.55 4.50 -0.47
CA PHE A 143 -18.76 3.17 0.13
C PHE A 143 -19.01 3.29 1.65
N ASN A 144 -19.46 2.23 2.34
CA ASN A 144 -19.56 2.17 3.82
C ASN A 144 -19.85 0.74 4.35
N ILE A 145 -20.57 0.62 5.48
CA ILE A 145 -20.76 -0.61 6.28
C ILE A 145 -22.10 -0.73 7.05
N SER A 146 -23.03 0.23 6.95
CA SER A 146 -24.10 0.44 7.96
C SER A 146 -25.56 0.26 7.50
N THR A 147 -26.10 1.06 6.59
CA THR A 147 -27.56 1.32 6.50
C THR A 147 -28.20 1.15 5.10
N ASN A 148 -28.67 -0.06 4.77
CA ASN A 148 -29.39 -0.52 3.54
C ASN A 148 -29.57 0.53 2.42
N THR A 149 -28.53 0.81 1.62
CA THR A 149 -28.53 1.95 0.67
C THR A 149 -27.63 1.80 -0.56
N LEU A 150 -28.20 2.12 -1.74
CA LEU A 150 -27.56 2.32 -3.05
C LEU A 150 -28.34 3.43 -3.83
N SER A 151 -28.05 3.85 -5.08
CA SER A 151 -26.78 4.34 -5.67
C SER A 151 -27.01 5.17 -6.96
N LYS A 152 -26.65 6.46 -7.00
CA LYS A 152 -26.56 7.28 -8.24
C LYS A 152 -25.54 8.45 -8.22
N ARG A 153 -25.77 9.49 -7.40
CA ARG A 153 -25.06 10.78 -7.29
C ARG A 153 -24.78 11.58 -8.57
N HIS A 154 -23.87 11.18 -9.45
CA HIS A 154 -23.32 12.10 -10.48
C HIS A 154 -23.24 11.52 -11.90
N ASP A 155 -23.55 12.40 -12.85
CA ASP A 155 -23.53 12.19 -14.29
C ASP A 155 -22.80 13.38 -14.98
N PHE A 156 -21.77 13.07 -15.77
CA PHE A 156 -21.03 13.99 -16.65
C PHE A 156 -20.48 13.24 -17.91
N VAL A 157 -19.48 13.78 -18.65
CA VAL A 157 -18.99 13.18 -19.93
C VAL A 157 -17.43 13.06 -20.03
N ASN A 158 -16.86 12.18 -20.90
CA ASN A 158 -15.55 12.34 -21.57
C ASN A 158 -15.76 13.22 -22.82
N ALA A 159 -16.41 14.37 -22.58
CA ALA A 159 -16.67 15.44 -23.52
C ALA A 159 -16.89 16.74 -22.72
N GLY A 160 -17.13 17.87 -23.39
CA GLY A 160 -17.54 19.12 -22.74
C GLY A 160 -16.42 19.93 -22.06
N GLY A 161 -15.14 19.60 -22.29
CA GLY A 161 -13.98 20.26 -21.68
C GLY A 161 -13.79 19.96 -20.18
N ASN A 162 -14.88 19.95 -19.39
CA ASN A 162 -14.98 19.36 -18.05
C ASN A 162 -15.39 17.89 -18.19
N LEU A 163 -14.42 16.99 -18.08
CA LEU A 163 -14.31 15.86 -19.02
C LEU A 163 -13.82 14.54 -18.35
N ASN A 164 -13.59 14.57 -17.04
CA ASN A 164 -12.40 14.04 -16.37
C ASN A 164 -12.06 12.52 -16.41
N GLY A 165 -12.65 11.63 -17.21
CA GLY A 165 -12.15 10.23 -17.39
C GLY A 165 -12.89 9.31 -18.38
N ARG A 166 -12.23 8.22 -18.84
CA ARG A 166 -12.68 7.30 -19.90
C ARG A 166 -12.84 5.79 -19.50
N SER A 167 -12.92 5.49 -18.18
CA SER A 167 -13.02 4.20 -17.42
C SER A 167 -11.64 3.77 -16.93
N PRO A 168 -11.27 3.52 -15.63
CA PRO A 168 -9.53 4.17 -15.46
C PRO A 168 -8.54 3.31 -16.35
N ARG A 169 -8.68 2.04 -16.84
CA ARG A 169 -9.52 0.79 -16.60
C ARG A 169 -8.78 -0.35 -15.82
N GLY A 170 -9.17 -0.70 -14.59
CA GLY A 170 -8.40 -1.56 -13.67
C GLY A 170 -8.43 -1.16 -12.18
N GLY A 171 -7.29 -1.31 -11.47
CA GLY A 171 -7.17 -1.11 -10.00
C GLY A 171 -5.80 -0.60 -9.48
N LEU A 172 -5.69 -0.46 -8.15
CA LEU A 172 -4.81 0.45 -7.38
C LEU A 172 -3.55 -0.23 -6.75
N VAL A 173 -2.80 0.45 -5.86
CA VAL A 173 -1.59 -0.06 -5.16
C VAL A 173 -1.29 0.64 -3.82
N GLN A 174 -0.17 0.32 -3.13
CA GLN A 174 0.30 0.87 -1.85
C GLN A 174 1.46 1.87 -1.99
N ALA A 175 1.56 2.84 -1.06
CA ALA A 175 2.51 3.98 -1.00
C ALA A 175 3.15 4.13 0.42
N ALA A 176 3.78 5.27 0.72
CA ALA A 176 4.41 5.56 2.02
C ALA A 176 3.53 6.45 2.94
N ASN A 177 3.64 7.78 2.83
CA ASN A 177 2.67 8.75 3.30
C ASN A 177 2.70 9.97 2.36
N GLY A 178 2.37 11.18 2.83
CA GLY A 178 2.65 12.43 2.11
C GLY A 178 1.65 12.72 1.00
N GLN A 179 1.71 11.99 -0.12
CA GLN A 179 0.70 11.98 -1.17
C GLN A 179 0.76 10.71 -2.03
N LEU A 180 -0.18 10.59 -2.97
CA LEU A 180 -0.40 9.43 -3.85
C LEU A 180 -0.21 9.83 -5.35
N TYR A 181 -0.68 9.02 -6.29
CA TYR A 181 -1.17 9.41 -7.63
C TYR A 181 -2.05 8.27 -8.19
N GLY A 182 -2.55 8.36 -9.42
CA GLY A 182 -3.23 7.28 -10.15
C GLY A 182 -3.36 7.67 -11.62
N THR A 183 -2.24 7.70 -12.33
CA THR A 183 -2.23 8.18 -13.72
C THR A 183 -2.75 7.09 -14.66
N THR A 184 -3.62 7.50 -15.59
CA THR A 184 -4.70 6.64 -16.11
C THR A 184 -5.27 7.04 -17.48
N LEU A 185 -5.95 6.06 -18.11
CA LEU A 185 -6.04 5.80 -19.55
C LEU A 185 -6.90 6.74 -20.42
N LEU A 186 -6.37 7.09 -21.60
CA LEU A 186 -7.08 7.68 -22.76
C LEU A 186 -7.76 9.05 -22.49
N GLY A 187 -7.10 10.02 -21.84
CA GLY A 187 -7.68 11.34 -21.60
C GLY A 187 -6.68 12.47 -21.23
N GLY A 188 -7.07 13.77 -21.30
CA GLY A 188 -6.15 14.93 -21.19
C GLY A 188 -6.48 16.17 -22.07
N ALA A 189 -5.78 16.44 -23.21
CA ALA A 189 -6.05 17.28 -24.40
C ALA A 189 -6.23 16.64 -25.83
N THR A 190 -5.40 15.75 -26.41
CA THR A 190 -5.79 14.97 -27.65
C THR A 190 -6.57 13.65 -27.43
N ASN A 191 -5.94 12.53 -27.02
CA ASN A 191 -6.60 11.19 -26.97
C ASN A 191 -6.14 10.11 -25.93
N GLN A 192 -4.96 10.18 -25.31
CA GLN A 192 -4.19 9.03 -24.80
C GLN A 192 -4.02 8.71 -23.28
N GLY A 193 -4.13 9.64 -22.30
CA GLY A 193 -4.05 9.35 -20.83
C GLY A 193 -3.48 10.46 -19.91
N ILE A 194 -3.97 10.70 -18.66
CA ILE A 194 -3.46 11.73 -17.68
C ILE A 194 -3.42 11.32 -16.18
N ILE A 195 -3.72 12.24 -15.25
CA ILE A 195 -3.25 12.43 -13.86
C ILE A 195 -4.31 13.26 -13.11
N PHE A 196 -4.62 13.01 -11.83
CA PHE A 196 -5.27 14.04 -10.98
C PHE A 196 -4.55 14.33 -9.66
N GLU A 197 -4.90 15.47 -9.07
CA GLU A 197 -4.41 15.99 -7.80
C GLU A 197 -5.53 15.89 -6.72
N PHE A 198 -5.21 16.09 -5.45
CA PHE A 198 -6.16 16.04 -4.35
C PHE A 198 -5.62 16.76 -3.11
N GLN A 199 -6.45 17.54 -2.43
CA GLN A 199 -6.04 18.42 -1.35
C GLN A 199 -7.05 18.38 -0.18
N PRO A 200 -6.63 18.55 1.08
CA PRO A 200 -7.53 18.59 2.25
C PRO A 200 -8.46 19.82 2.30
N THR A 201 -8.39 20.70 1.30
CA THR A 201 -9.03 22.03 1.20
C THR A 201 -10.56 22.00 1.08
N GLY A 202 -11.28 21.46 2.08
CA GLY A 202 -12.70 21.77 2.33
C GLY A 202 -13.70 21.49 1.20
N ASN A 203 -13.39 20.54 0.29
CA ASN A 203 -13.93 20.43 -1.07
C ASN A 203 -13.38 21.51 -2.02
N ASN A 204 -12.24 21.21 -2.65
CA ASN A 204 -11.81 21.88 -3.88
C ASN A 204 -12.45 21.24 -5.13
N PHE A 205 -11.71 20.40 -5.85
CA PHE A 205 -11.77 20.23 -7.32
C PHE A 205 -11.67 21.57 -8.04
N PHE A 206 -10.48 22.05 -8.35
CA PHE A 206 -10.32 23.03 -9.43
C PHE A 206 -9.08 22.67 -10.27
N LYS A 207 -8.95 23.22 -11.49
CA LYS A 207 -7.85 22.88 -12.41
C LYS A 207 -6.54 23.52 -11.92
N ARG A 208 -5.66 22.70 -11.34
CA ARG A 208 -4.36 23.02 -10.72
C ARG A 208 -3.32 23.54 -11.73
N ALA A 209 -3.24 22.87 -12.87
CA ALA A 209 -2.35 23.16 -13.98
C ALA A 209 -2.84 22.39 -15.22
N ASP A 210 -2.13 22.53 -16.34
CA ASP A 210 -2.29 21.66 -17.49
C ASP A 210 -0.94 21.34 -18.12
N LEU A 211 -0.91 20.29 -18.94
CA LEU A 211 0.33 19.71 -19.47
C LEU A 211 0.42 19.99 -20.98
N THR A 212 1.06 19.13 -21.79
CA THR A 212 1.22 19.37 -23.25
C THR A 212 0.20 18.60 -24.07
N VAL A 213 0.10 18.95 -25.36
CA VAL A 213 -0.91 18.43 -26.30
C VAL A 213 -0.49 17.14 -27.02
N ALA A 214 0.80 16.85 -27.14
CA ALA A 214 1.33 15.73 -27.92
C ALA A 214 2.63 15.16 -27.30
N ASN A 215 2.52 14.38 -26.22
CA ASN A 215 3.54 13.53 -25.57
C ASN A 215 2.92 12.88 -24.31
N GLY A 216 2.28 11.70 -24.39
CA GLY A 216 1.82 10.91 -23.23
C GLY A 216 0.69 9.90 -23.51
N SER A 217 0.74 8.66 -22.98
CA SER A 217 -0.25 7.61 -23.35
C SER A 217 -0.41 6.33 -22.49
N ARG A 218 0.22 5.20 -22.86
CA ARG A 218 -0.24 3.84 -22.50
C ARG A 218 0.15 3.24 -21.14
N PRO A 219 1.18 3.69 -20.40
CA PRO A 219 1.85 2.86 -19.40
C PRO A 219 0.87 2.48 -18.26
N PHE A 220 0.81 1.18 -17.91
CA PHE A 220 -0.53 0.55 -17.90
C PHE A 220 -1.13 0.13 -16.56
N ALA A 221 -0.31 -0.23 -15.58
CA ALA A 221 -0.75 -1.02 -14.41
C ALA A 221 -0.10 -0.58 -13.10
N GLY A 222 0.20 0.71 -12.96
CA GLY A 222 0.50 1.37 -11.69
C GLY A 222 1.96 1.44 -11.25
N LEU A 223 2.22 2.20 -10.17
CA LEU A 223 3.49 2.23 -9.43
C LEU A 223 3.24 1.70 -8.00
N MET A 224 3.58 2.43 -6.94
CA MET A 224 3.99 1.83 -5.67
C MET A 224 4.42 2.86 -4.60
N ARG A 225 4.96 2.34 -3.49
CA ARG A 225 5.74 2.96 -2.40
C ARG A 225 7.22 3.08 -2.74
N ALA A 226 7.84 4.24 -2.50
CA ALA A 226 9.25 4.53 -2.80
C ALA A 226 10.17 4.42 -1.57
N SER A 227 11.49 4.58 -1.75
CA SER A 227 12.48 4.52 -0.66
C SER A 227 13.18 5.86 -0.40
N ASN A 228 14.08 6.33 -1.28
CA ASN A 228 14.64 7.70 -1.21
C ASN A 228 13.72 8.75 -1.89
N ASN A 229 12.42 8.46 -1.97
CA ASN A 229 11.39 9.07 -2.80
C ASN A 229 11.44 8.72 -4.31
N LEU A 230 12.60 8.37 -4.89
CA LEU A 230 12.70 7.97 -6.30
C LEU A 230 12.23 6.52 -6.53
N LEU A 231 12.00 6.20 -7.80
CA LEU A 231 11.51 4.92 -8.32
C LEU A 231 11.97 4.71 -9.78
N TYR A 232 11.69 3.56 -10.39
CA TYR A 232 12.04 3.35 -11.80
C TYR A 232 11.16 4.21 -12.71
N GLY A 233 11.76 5.00 -13.61
CA GLY A 233 11.04 5.74 -14.65
C GLY A 233 10.55 4.82 -15.78
N THR A 234 9.47 4.07 -15.53
CA THR A 234 8.88 3.04 -16.40
C THR A 234 8.02 3.62 -17.54
N THR A 235 8.55 3.72 -18.77
CA THR A 235 8.04 4.66 -19.81
C THR A 235 7.97 4.05 -21.21
N THR A 236 6.90 4.37 -21.94
CA THR A 236 6.69 4.00 -23.36
C THR A 236 6.82 5.24 -24.27
N GLN A 237 6.87 5.02 -25.59
CA GLN A 237 6.62 5.89 -26.78
C GLN A 237 6.80 7.44 -26.75
N GLY A 238 7.26 8.03 -27.87
CA GLY A 238 7.40 9.50 -28.10
C GLY A 238 8.46 10.00 -29.14
N GLY A 239 9.48 9.16 -29.45
CA GLY A 239 10.42 9.24 -30.59
C GLY A 239 11.54 8.18 -30.44
N THR A 240 11.76 7.18 -31.31
CA THR A 240 11.57 7.13 -32.77
C THR A 240 10.63 6.04 -33.38
N ASN A 241 10.28 4.90 -32.75
CA ASN A 241 9.66 3.75 -33.46
C ASN A 241 8.75 2.71 -32.69
N GLY A 242 7.96 3.07 -31.68
CA GLY A 242 6.85 2.26 -31.11
C GLY A 242 7.05 1.72 -29.69
N MET A 243 8.24 1.94 -29.12
CA MET A 243 8.76 1.15 -27.99
C MET A 243 8.73 1.92 -26.64
N GLY A 244 9.86 2.13 -25.94
CA GLY A 244 9.90 2.88 -24.68
C GLY A 244 11.22 3.53 -24.29
N VAL A 245 11.26 4.19 -23.13
CA VAL A 245 12.43 4.89 -22.57
C VAL A 245 12.59 4.73 -21.05
N ILE A 246 13.74 5.18 -20.55
CA ILE A 246 14.11 5.25 -19.14
C ILE A 246 14.25 6.72 -18.72
N PHE A 247 13.82 7.10 -17.50
CA PHE A 247 13.12 8.39 -17.29
C PHE A 247 13.23 8.98 -15.86
N SER A 248 12.89 10.27 -15.67
CA SER A 248 12.94 10.95 -14.35
C SER A 248 11.88 12.08 -14.14
N PHE A 249 11.49 12.35 -12.88
CA PHE A 249 10.67 13.49 -12.38
C PHE A 249 11.25 13.94 -11.00
N ASN A 250 11.60 15.16 -10.61
CA ASN A 250 11.92 16.44 -11.26
C ASN A 250 10.84 17.50 -11.55
N THR A 251 9.72 17.58 -10.82
CA THR A 251 9.05 18.91 -10.63
C THR A 251 9.96 19.88 -9.88
N SER A 252 10.81 19.34 -9.01
CA SER A 252 11.94 20.01 -8.35
C SER A 252 12.86 20.74 -9.33
N THR A 253 12.73 20.49 -10.63
CA THR A 253 13.31 21.25 -11.74
C THR A 253 12.41 21.35 -12.98
N PHE A 254 11.08 21.10 -12.93
CA PHE A 254 10.19 20.71 -14.08
C PHE A 254 10.97 20.32 -15.36
N ALA A 255 11.79 19.27 -15.27
CA ALA A 255 12.79 18.98 -16.30
C ALA A 255 12.22 18.25 -17.52
N TYR A 256 12.48 18.79 -18.71
CA TYR A 256 12.37 18.07 -19.98
C TYR A 256 13.74 17.44 -20.30
N THR A 257 14.04 16.29 -19.69
CA THR A 257 15.41 15.73 -19.57
C THR A 257 15.95 14.97 -20.81
N PRO A 258 15.09 14.18 -21.51
CA PRO A 258 15.42 12.89 -22.15
C PRO A 258 16.65 12.11 -21.67
N LEU A 259 17.15 11.15 -22.48
CA LEU A 259 18.23 10.24 -22.07
C LEU A 259 19.03 9.56 -23.20
N PHE A 260 18.44 8.66 -24.01
CA PHE A 260 19.21 7.69 -24.84
C PHE A 260 18.51 7.18 -26.13
N HIS A 261 18.68 5.91 -26.50
CA HIS A 261 18.44 5.34 -27.84
C HIS A 261 17.72 3.96 -27.71
N LEU A 262 16.63 3.65 -28.44
CA LEU A 262 15.57 2.69 -28.01
C LEU A 262 15.11 1.58 -29.02
N THR A 263 14.60 0.41 -28.57
CA THR A 263 14.60 -0.89 -29.33
C THR A 263 13.35 -1.79 -29.18
N ALA A 264 13.11 -2.74 -30.13
CA ALA A 264 12.17 -3.89 -30.00
C ALA A 264 12.66 -4.99 -29.04
N ALA A 265 13.43 -4.57 -28.03
CA ALA A 265 14.33 -5.42 -27.25
C ALA A 265 14.31 -5.16 -25.74
N ASP A 266 13.49 -4.22 -25.26
CA ASP A 266 13.64 -3.59 -23.94
C ASP A 266 12.30 -3.26 -23.23
N GLY A 267 11.16 -3.68 -23.79
CA GLY A 267 9.80 -3.45 -23.29
C GLY A 267 9.00 -2.33 -23.99
N SER A 268 7.73 -2.61 -24.35
CA SER A 268 6.75 -1.66 -24.90
C SER A 268 5.32 -1.83 -24.32
N LEU A 269 4.34 -1.10 -24.88
CA LEU A 269 2.88 -1.13 -24.74
C LEU A 269 2.40 -1.92 -23.50
N PRO A 270 2.46 -1.34 -22.30
CA PRO A 270 2.47 -2.17 -21.10
C PRO A 270 1.13 -2.82 -20.73
N TYR A 271 1.20 -3.80 -19.84
CA TYR A 271 0.09 -4.49 -19.16
C TYR A 271 0.56 -5.08 -17.82
N ALA A 272 1.81 -5.56 -17.80
CA ALA A 272 2.45 -6.20 -16.67
C ALA A 272 2.53 -5.33 -15.41
N GLU A 273 2.61 -6.02 -14.27
CA GLU A 273 2.46 -5.50 -12.91
C GLU A 273 3.48 -6.20 -12.00
N LEU A 274 3.95 -5.57 -10.91
CA LEU A 274 5.20 -5.91 -10.19
C LEU A 274 5.09 -5.82 -8.64
N ILE A 275 6.12 -6.27 -7.88
CA ILE A 275 6.40 -5.99 -6.43
C ILE A 275 7.84 -6.50 -6.07
N GLN A 276 8.22 -6.88 -4.82
CA GLN A 276 9.57 -6.61 -4.24
C GLN A 276 9.97 -7.40 -2.93
N ASP A 277 11.28 -7.55 -2.60
CA ASP A 277 11.85 -8.49 -1.59
C ASP A 277 13.33 -8.31 -1.10
N GLY A 278 13.66 -8.25 0.22
CA GLY A 278 15.06 -8.42 0.76
C GLY A 278 15.57 -7.46 1.88
N ALA A 279 16.60 -6.63 1.60
CA ALA A 279 17.06 -5.38 2.25
C ALA A 279 16.65 -3.97 1.63
N GLY A 280 16.75 -3.71 0.31
CA GLY A 280 16.29 -2.51 -0.46
C GLY A 280 15.45 -2.71 -1.78
N GLY A 281 16.03 -3.15 -2.93
CA GLY A 281 15.40 -3.81 -4.12
C GLY A 281 16.17 -3.79 -5.48
N LEU A 282 15.92 -4.70 -6.46
CA LEU A 282 16.60 -4.68 -7.79
C LEU A 282 15.73 -5.09 -9.01
N LEU A 283 15.68 -4.27 -10.06
CA LEU A 283 15.09 -4.48 -11.40
C LEU A 283 15.18 -5.90 -12.04
N TYR A 284 14.37 -6.89 -11.65
CA TYR A 284 14.44 -8.27 -12.18
C TYR A 284 13.07 -8.89 -12.46
N GLY A 285 12.67 -8.84 -13.73
CA GLY A 285 11.29 -9.16 -14.11
C GLY A 285 11.07 -10.16 -15.24
N THR A 286 10.19 -9.80 -16.17
CA THR A 286 9.71 -10.58 -17.33
C THR A 286 9.09 -9.66 -18.44
N THR A 287 8.52 -10.21 -19.53
CA THR A 287 7.81 -9.53 -20.66
C THR A 287 6.77 -10.49 -21.30
N SER A 288 5.73 -10.04 -22.03
CA SER A 288 4.79 -10.90 -22.80
C SER A 288 4.97 -10.92 -24.34
N GLU A 289 5.63 -9.90 -24.93
CA GLU A 289 5.67 -9.64 -26.38
C GLU A 289 6.78 -8.64 -26.84
N GLY A 290 6.71 -8.15 -28.10
CA GLY A 290 7.64 -7.36 -28.97
C GLY A 290 9.07 -7.89 -29.25
N GLY A 291 9.50 -8.04 -30.53
CA GLY A 291 10.85 -8.54 -30.94
C GLY A 291 10.90 -9.55 -32.11
N ALA A 292 11.62 -10.71 -32.01
CA ALA A 292 11.71 -11.75 -33.07
C ALA A 292 11.68 -13.31 -32.77
N THR A 293 11.42 -13.84 -31.55
CA THR A 293 10.97 -15.26 -31.29
C THR A 293 9.64 -15.50 -30.50
N ASP A 294 9.22 -14.60 -29.59
CA ASP A 294 7.85 -14.16 -29.20
C ASP A 294 7.42 -14.31 -27.71
N GLN A 295 8.41 -14.36 -26.80
CA GLN A 295 8.21 -14.99 -25.48
C GLN A 295 8.95 -14.46 -24.21
N GLY A 296 9.81 -13.43 -24.17
CA GLY A 296 10.44 -12.87 -22.93
C GLY A 296 11.63 -13.62 -22.22
N THR A 297 12.57 -12.90 -21.58
CA THR A 297 13.40 -13.37 -20.42
C THR A 297 13.16 -12.55 -19.14
N VAL A 298 14.12 -11.76 -18.60
CA VAL A 298 14.09 -11.15 -17.25
C VAL A 298 14.55 -9.67 -17.20
N PHE A 299 13.57 -8.75 -17.31
CA PHE A 299 13.75 -7.31 -17.62
C PHE A 299 14.46 -6.50 -16.53
N SER A 300 15.44 -5.64 -16.89
CA SER A 300 16.56 -5.29 -16.01
C SER A 300 17.56 -4.24 -16.58
N PHE A 301 17.84 -3.16 -15.80
CA PHE A 301 18.89 -2.06 -15.93
C PHE A 301 20.10 -1.54 -14.93
N ASN A 302 20.52 -1.50 -13.57
CA ASN A 302 20.32 -1.74 -12.00
C ASN A 302 19.18 -1.31 -10.82
N ILE A 303 18.17 -0.38 -10.53
CA ILE A 303 17.22 0.84 -10.96
C ILE A 303 17.48 2.49 -10.99
N GLY A 304 18.41 3.43 -11.49
CA GLY A 304 19.65 3.72 -12.37
C GLY A 304 21.12 4.00 -11.81
N THR A 305 22.23 3.27 -12.10
CA THR A 305 23.67 3.56 -11.79
C THR A 305 24.68 2.71 -12.67
N ASN A 306 25.61 3.32 -13.43
CA ASN A 306 25.92 2.95 -14.85
C ASN A 306 26.94 1.84 -15.26
N THR A 307 26.66 1.17 -16.40
CA THR A 307 27.43 0.25 -17.30
C THR A 307 26.51 -0.24 -18.47
N TYR A 308 26.90 -1.09 -19.45
CA TYR A 308 25.96 -1.73 -20.42
C TYR A 308 26.53 -2.86 -21.35
N THR A 309 25.92 -4.06 -21.31
CA THR A 309 25.95 -5.15 -22.34
C THR A 309 24.67 -6.05 -22.25
N ARG A 310 24.48 -7.07 -23.12
CA ARG A 310 23.21 -7.85 -23.30
C ARG A 310 23.43 -9.27 -23.89
N LEU A 311 22.45 -10.21 -23.82
CA LEU A 311 22.60 -11.61 -24.30
C LEU A 311 21.44 -12.36 -25.05
N VAL A 312 20.38 -12.92 -24.40
CA VAL A 312 19.81 -14.25 -24.81
C VAL A 312 18.26 -14.41 -24.77
N ASP A 313 17.71 -15.49 -25.37
CA ASP A 313 16.28 -15.66 -25.76
C ASP A 313 15.75 -17.14 -25.70
N LEU A 314 14.41 -17.40 -25.60
CA LEU A 314 13.80 -18.66 -25.06
C LEU A 314 12.45 -19.17 -25.74
N SER A 315 11.57 -20.04 -25.12
CA SER A 315 10.53 -20.85 -25.86
C SER A 315 9.21 -21.39 -25.16
N PRO A 316 8.12 -21.77 -25.91
CA PRO A 316 6.78 -22.29 -25.45
C PRO A 316 6.70 -23.41 -24.42
N ALA A 317 7.66 -24.33 -24.39
CA ALA A 317 7.72 -25.39 -23.38
C ALA A 317 7.90 -24.82 -21.97
N LEU A 318 8.38 -23.58 -21.88
CA LEU A 318 8.43 -22.78 -20.67
C LEU A 318 7.52 -21.53 -20.73
N GLY A 319 7.12 -21.03 -21.91
CA GLY A 319 6.18 -19.90 -22.02
C GLY A 319 5.83 -19.51 -23.46
N TYR A 320 4.54 -19.32 -23.75
CA TYR A 320 4.00 -19.00 -25.06
C TYR A 320 3.07 -17.78 -25.00
N ARG A 321 3.35 -16.71 -25.76
CA ARG A 321 2.61 -15.42 -25.74
C ARG A 321 2.21 -14.98 -24.32
N PRO A 322 3.18 -14.85 -23.39
CA PRO A 322 2.97 -15.42 -22.07
C PRO A 322 2.71 -14.34 -20.98
N LEU A 323 1.84 -14.63 -20.02
CA LEU A 323 1.34 -13.67 -19.02
C LEU A 323 1.25 -14.31 -17.61
N SER A 324 1.17 -13.47 -16.56
CA SER A 324 0.95 -13.81 -15.13
C SER A 324 2.09 -14.43 -14.26
N ARG A 325 1.84 -14.69 -12.97
CA ARG A 325 2.68 -14.11 -11.91
C ARG A 325 3.83 -14.93 -11.31
N LEU A 326 4.99 -14.27 -11.21
CA LEU A 326 5.91 -14.38 -10.07
C LEU A 326 5.17 -13.98 -8.78
N ARG A 327 5.23 -14.83 -7.72
CA ARG A 327 4.98 -14.41 -6.33
C ARG A 327 5.58 -15.35 -5.26
N ARG A 328 6.19 -14.76 -4.21
CA ARG A 328 6.74 -15.31 -2.93
C ARG A 328 6.31 -16.71 -2.45
N ALA A 329 7.29 -17.56 -2.13
CA ALA A 329 7.43 -18.16 -0.79
C ALA A 329 8.78 -17.77 -0.15
N ALA A 330 9.17 -18.38 0.98
CA ALA A 330 10.24 -17.85 1.86
C ALA A 330 11.39 -18.84 2.16
N SER A 331 12.07 -19.32 1.13
CA SER A 331 13.43 -19.91 1.24
C SER A 331 14.34 -19.33 0.14
N GLY A 332 15.08 -20.14 -0.61
CA GLY A 332 15.69 -19.78 -1.91
C GLY A 332 14.81 -20.16 -3.12
N ILE A 333 13.48 -20.18 -2.93
CA ILE A 333 12.36 -20.59 -3.83
C ILE A 333 10.95 -19.62 -4.09
N LEU A 334 11.05 -19.68 -5.51
CA LEU A 334 11.72 -20.28 -6.70
C LEU A 334 10.75 -21.16 -7.55
N TYR A 335 9.43 -21.03 -7.35
CA TYR A 335 8.33 -21.43 -8.25
C TYR A 335 7.30 -20.26 -8.30
N GLY A 336 6.23 -20.31 -9.11
CA GLY A 336 5.20 -19.24 -9.20
C GLY A 336 3.80 -19.66 -9.66
N THR A 337 2.97 -18.67 -10.03
CA THR A 337 1.69 -18.87 -10.70
C THR A 337 1.85 -18.88 -12.24
N THR A 338 2.03 -20.08 -12.81
CA THR A 338 2.03 -20.42 -14.25
C THR A 338 0.73 -20.00 -14.95
N SER A 339 0.62 -20.16 -16.27
CA SER A 339 -0.59 -19.96 -17.08
C SER A 339 -0.85 -21.17 -18.03
N LEU A 340 -1.45 -20.95 -19.22
CA LEU A 340 -1.97 -21.95 -20.17
C LEU A 340 -0.89 -22.80 -20.89
N GLY A 341 -1.24 -23.44 -22.01
CA GLY A 341 -0.30 -23.86 -23.05
C GLY A 341 0.41 -25.19 -22.82
N GLY A 342 0.49 -26.02 -23.87
CA GLY A 342 0.95 -27.40 -23.78
C GLY A 342 0.74 -28.22 -25.06
N ALA A 343 0.06 -29.36 -24.90
CA ALA A 343 -0.30 -30.24 -26.02
C ALA A 343 -1.53 -31.13 -25.77
N SER A 344 -1.98 -31.35 -24.52
CA SER A 344 -3.01 -32.37 -24.20
C SER A 344 -3.82 -32.12 -22.92
N SER A 345 -3.84 -30.90 -22.39
CA SER A 345 -4.43 -30.52 -21.08
C SER A 345 -3.77 -31.13 -19.82
N LEU A 346 -3.13 -32.30 -19.93
CA LEU A 346 -2.18 -32.90 -18.97
C LEU A 346 -1.27 -31.76 -18.41
N GLY A 347 -0.39 -30.91 -17.79
CA GLY A 347 0.76 -30.96 -16.85
C GLY A 347 2.16 -31.22 -17.46
N VAL A 348 3.03 -30.20 -17.43
CA VAL A 348 4.48 -30.37 -17.12
C VAL A 348 4.94 -29.33 -16.07
N LEU A 349 6.10 -29.55 -15.44
CA LEU A 349 6.78 -28.56 -14.58
C LEU A 349 8.31 -28.57 -14.85
N PHE A 350 9.01 -27.65 -14.21
CA PHE A 350 10.44 -27.36 -14.37
C PHE A 350 11.03 -26.93 -13.00
N SER A 351 12.25 -26.38 -12.91
CA SER A 351 12.55 -25.50 -11.75
C SER A 351 13.46 -24.29 -12.00
N TYR A 352 14.67 -24.44 -12.59
CA TYR A 352 15.79 -23.46 -12.45
C TYR A 352 16.24 -23.42 -10.95
N ASP A 353 17.53 -23.19 -10.59
CA ASP A 353 18.03 -23.21 -9.18
C ASP A 353 19.44 -22.58 -9.04
N PRO A 354 19.73 -21.69 -8.06
CA PRO A 354 21.05 -21.10 -7.86
C PRO A 354 22.09 -22.01 -7.16
N ALA A 355 21.71 -23.19 -6.64
CA ALA A 355 22.60 -23.97 -5.76
C ALA A 355 22.47 -25.50 -5.84
N THR A 356 21.28 -26.09 -6.04
CA THR A 356 21.05 -27.53 -5.78
C THR A 356 21.77 -28.49 -6.74
N SER A 357 22.42 -28.00 -7.80
CA SER A 357 23.38 -28.77 -8.62
C SER A 357 22.79 -30.08 -9.16
N THR A 358 21.54 -30.02 -9.60
CA THR A 358 20.64 -31.14 -9.86
C THR A 358 19.81 -30.87 -11.12
N TYR A 359 19.65 -31.88 -11.98
CA TYR A 359 18.79 -31.84 -13.16
C TYR A 359 17.91 -33.11 -13.15
N THR A 360 16.81 -33.08 -12.39
CA THR A 360 16.05 -34.28 -11.94
C THR A 360 14.57 -33.96 -11.71
N LEU A 361 13.74 -34.97 -11.41
CA LEU A 361 12.28 -34.89 -11.38
C LEU A 361 11.70 -35.56 -10.12
N VAL A 362 11.16 -34.77 -9.18
CA VAL A 362 10.40 -35.24 -8.01
C VAL A 362 8.89 -34.99 -8.15
N LYS A 363 8.07 -35.79 -7.44
CA LYS A 363 6.59 -35.80 -7.49
C LYS A 363 6.03 -35.60 -8.91
N ASN A 364 6.29 -36.59 -9.76
CA ASN A 364 5.41 -36.89 -10.88
C ASN A 364 4.13 -37.63 -10.39
N LEU A 365 3.19 -37.95 -11.27
CA LEU A 365 1.76 -37.90 -10.93
C LEU A 365 1.00 -39.22 -11.06
N ASN A 366 0.04 -39.40 -10.16
CA ASN A 366 -1.01 -40.43 -10.24
C ASN A 366 -2.27 -39.93 -9.49
N ASP A 367 -2.66 -38.69 -9.79
CA ASP A 367 -3.62 -37.91 -9.01
C ASP A 367 -5.05 -38.05 -9.59
N ILE A 368 -5.66 -37.07 -10.28
CA ILE A 368 -6.96 -37.27 -10.98
C ILE A 368 -7.04 -36.82 -12.46
N GLY A 369 -6.60 -35.60 -12.83
CA GLY A 369 -6.77 -35.04 -14.18
C GLY A 369 -6.99 -33.52 -14.20
N VAL A 370 -6.58 -32.82 -15.28
CA VAL A 370 -6.60 -31.34 -15.36
C VAL A 370 -6.77 -30.78 -16.78
N ASN A 371 -7.22 -29.52 -16.92
CA ASN A 371 -7.42 -28.80 -18.20
C ASN A 371 -7.67 -27.28 -18.05
N GLY A 372 -7.22 -26.46 -19.02
CA GLY A 372 -7.62 -25.08 -19.38
C GLY A 372 -8.08 -24.10 -18.29
N CYS A 373 -7.21 -23.18 -17.82
CA CYS A 373 -7.42 -22.34 -16.63
C CYS A 373 -6.57 -21.04 -16.56
N TRP A 374 -6.94 -20.18 -15.59
CA TRP A 374 -6.26 -18.96 -15.14
C TRP A 374 -6.17 -18.89 -13.57
N SER A 375 -6.23 -17.70 -12.92
CA SER A 375 -6.65 -17.47 -11.51
C SER A 375 -6.45 -16.02 -11.03
N GLY A 376 -6.69 -15.77 -9.74
CA GLY A 376 -5.88 -14.84 -8.96
C GLY A 376 -6.18 -14.96 -7.46
N VAL A 377 -5.20 -14.66 -6.59
CA VAL A 377 -5.07 -15.39 -5.32
C VAL A 377 -5.17 -14.47 -4.10
N PHE A 378 -6.10 -14.73 -3.17
CA PHE A 378 -6.21 -13.96 -1.92
C PHE A 378 -5.50 -14.61 -0.75
N GLU A 379 -5.36 -13.86 0.34
CA GLU A 379 -4.30 -14.10 1.30
C GLU A 379 -4.78 -14.17 2.76
N ALA A 380 -4.02 -14.90 3.59
CA ALA A 380 -4.32 -15.15 4.99
C ALA A 380 -3.00 -15.37 5.80
N PRO A 381 -2.87 -16.41 6.65
CA PRO A 381 -1.57 -16.79 7.26
C PRO A 381 -1.38 -18.32 7.48
N THR A 382 -2.29 -19.16 6.97
CA THR A 382 -2.66 -20.49 7.54
C THR A 382 -2.72 -21.66 6.56
N GLY A 383 -2.48 -21.44 5.26
CA GLY A 383 -2.25 -22.54 4.32
C GLY A 383 -3.45 -23.41 3.96
N THR A 384 -4.69 -22.99 4.20
CA THR A 384 -5.90 -23.60 3.61
C THR A 384 -6.49 -22.66 2.56
N LEU A 385 -5.85 -22.72 1.39
CA LEU A 385 -6.09 -21.87 0.23
C LEU A 385 -7.57 -21.92 -0.20
N ASN A 386 -8.10 -20.80 -0.66
CA ASN A 386 -9.46 -20.67 -1.16
C ASN A 386 -9.48 -19.77 -2.40
N GLY A 387 -10.33 -20.12 -3.37
CA GLY A 387 -10.20 -19.66 -4.75
C GLY A 387 -11.14 -20.46 -5.67
N LEU A 388 -11.37 -19.98 -6.89
CA LEU A 388 -12.48 -20.41 -7.73
C LEU A 388 -12.08 -20.55 -9.21
N ALA A 389 -12.76 -21.45 -9.92
CA ALA A 389 -12.34 -21.96 -11.24
C ALA A 389 -13.05 -21.40 -12.47
N SER A 390 -12.81 -21.92 -13.70
CA SER A 390 -12.93 -21.15 -14.95
C SER A 390 -13.83 -21.72 -16.05
N THR A 391 -13.80 -23.03 -16.32
CA THR A 391 -13.99 -23.51 -17.70
C THR A 391 -14.99 -24.65 -17.85
N GLY A 392 -15.18 -25.46 -16.81
CA GLY A 392 -15.82 -26.78 -16.91
C GLY A 392 -17.32 -26.84 -17.16
N GLY A 393 -17.82 -28.09 -17.11
CA GLY A 393 -19.15 -28.51 -17.54
C GLY A 393 -20.33 -27.88 -16.79
N ASP A 394 -20.13 -27.30 -15.61
CA ASP A 394 -21.16 -26.51 -14.94
C ASP A 394 -21.53 -25.25 -15.75
N GLY A 395 -20.59 -24.71 -16.56
CA GLY A 395 -20.83 -23.63 -17.52
C GLY A 395 -19.86 -22.45 -17.45
N GLY A 396 -18.54 -22.71 -17.47
CA GLY A 396 -17.54 -21.64 -17.53
C GLY A 396 -17.37 -20.87 -16.21
N SER A 397 -17.36 -21.59 -15.08
CA SER A 397 -17.04 -21.03 -13.75
C SER A 397 -16.91 -22.06 -12.62
N GLY A 398 -16.07 -21.72 -11.63
CA GLY A 398 -16.11 -22.03 -10.18
C GLY A 398 -15.47 -23.31 -9.63
N ALA A 399 -14.89 -23.14 -8.43
CA ALA A 399 -14.31 -24.16 -7.54
C ALA A 399 -14.29 -23.63 -6.10
N LEU A 400 -13.97 -24.51 -5.15
CA LEU A 400 -13.52 -24.16 -3.80
C LEU A 400 -12.29 -25.01 -3.38
N TYR A 401 -11.60 -25.55 -4.38
CA TYR A 401 -10.86 -26.81 -4.39
C TYR A 401 -9.84 -26.95 -3.22
N ARG A 402 -9.16 -25.85 -2.82
CA ARG A 402 -7.94 -25.78 -1.96
C ARG A 402 -6.71 -26.45 -2.57
N TYR A 403 -5.58 -25.75 -2.59
CA TYR A 403 -4.26 -26.39 -2.71
C TYR A 403 -3.52 -26.10 -1.37
N VAL A 404 -2.33 -26.62 -1.06
CA VAL A 404 -1.71 -26.44 0.28
C VAL A 404 -0.17 -26.42 0.20
N VAL A 405 0.36 -25.22 0.42
CA VAL A 405 1.70 -24.87 0.96
C VAL A 405 2.78 -25.90 0.75
N ALA A 406 2.87 -26.92 1.61
CA ALA A 406 4.02 -27.82 1.70
C ALA A 406 3.76 -29.25 1.16
N SER A 407 2.61 -29.51 0.53
CA SER A 407 2.05 -30.86 0.33
C SER A 407 1.92 -31.48 -1.08
N ASN A 408 1.77 -30.72 -2.17
CA ASN A 408 1.81 -31.23 -3.56
C ASN A 408 0.86 -32.39 -4.06
N THR A 409 -0.25 -32.78 -3.40
CA THR A 409 -1.12 -34.02 -3.61
C THR A 409 -2.67 -33.73 -3.72
N LEU A 410 -3.65 -34.67 -3.73
CA LEU A 410 -5.08 -34.38 -4.16
C LEU A 410 -6.29 -35.20 -3.55
N THR A 411 -7.55 -34.66 -3.67
CA THR A 411 -8.93 -35.22 -3.38
C THR A 411 -10.03 -34.49 -4.25
N GLU A 412 -11.38 -34.65 -4.12
CA GLU A 412 -12.46 -33.91 -4.90
C GLU A 412 -13.96 -33.92 -4.38
N ALA A 413 -14.85 -32.99 -4.84
CA ALA A 413 -16.35 -32.93 -4.66
C ALA A 413 -17.24 -32.46 -5.89
N VAL A 414 -18.11 -31.40 -5.79
CA VAL A 414 -19.42 -31.25 -6.53
C VAL A 414 -19.83 -29.81 -7.04
N SER A 415 -20.81 -29.69 -7.98
CA SER A 415 -21.24 -28.55 -8.87
C SER A 415 -22.26 -27.46 -8.42
N PHE A 416 -22.40 -26.33 -9.18
CA PHE A 416 -23.41 -25.22 -9.02
C PHE A 416 -23.67 -24.31 -10.31
N ALA A 417 -23.84 -22.95 -10.25
CA ALA A 417 -24.25 -22.06 -11.40
C ALA A 417 -23.94 -20.51 -11.33
N PHE A 418 -23.96 -19.75 -12.47
CA PHE A 418 -23.82 -18.24 -12.65
C PHE A 418 -24.73 -17.39 -11.74
N SER A 419 -25.71 -18.02 -11.09
CA SER A 419 -26.82 -17.38 -10.37
C SER A 419 -26.45 -16.89 -8.96
N GLU A 420 -25.52 -17.56 -8.27
CA GLU A 420 -25.05 -17.12 -6.94
C GLU A 420 -23.63 -16.52 -6.96
N GLY A 421 -23.06 -16.28 -8.14
CA GLY A 421 -21.77 -15.58 -8.33
C GLY A 421 -20.86 -16.19 -9.39
N ALA A 422 -20.03 -15.38 -10.07
CA ALA A 422 -18.98 -15.89 -10.95
C ALA A 422 -17.77 -14.93 -11.23
N GLN A 423 -16.91 -15.34 -12.18
CA GLN A 423 -15.71 -14.72 -12.81
C GLN A 423 -14.43 -14.24 -12.03
N PRO A 424 -14.38 -13.85 -10.73
CA PRO A 424 -13.25 -13.18 -10.02
C PRO A 424 -12.17 -12.27 -10.72
N LYS A 425 -11.93 -11.04 -10.19
CA LYS A 425 -11.01 -10.04 -10.82
C LYS A 425 -10.15 -9.03 -9.98
N GLY A 426 -10.23 -8.85 -8.65
CA GLY A 426 -9.45 -7.75 -8.00
C GLY A 426 -9.34 -7.74 -6.47
N ARG A 427 -8.51 -6.83 -5.92
CA ARG A 427 -7.93 -6.93 -4.55
C ARG A 427 -8.86 -6.67 -3.35
N LEU A 428 -8.34 -6.96 -2.15
CA LEU A 428 -9.00 -6.91 -0.82
C LEU A 428 -8.36 -5.89 0.17
N VAL A 429 -9.05 -5.59 1.28
CA VAL A 429 -8.70 -4.71 2.41
C VAL A 429 -9.15 -5.33 3.74
N ARG A 430 -8.72 -4.81 4.92
CA ARG A 430 -9.07 -5.38 6.24
C ARG A 430 -8.82 -4.41 7.41
N ASP A 431 -9.85 -4.20 8.23
CA ASP A 431 -9.79 -3.67 9.62
C ASP A 431 -10.65 -4.60 10.54
N ALA A 432 -11.45 -4.10 11.49
CA ALA A 432 -12.35 -4.88 12.36
C ALA A 432 -13.83 -4.44 12.38
N ASN A 433 -14.22 -3.31 11.77
CA ASN A 433 -15.57 -2.75 11.88
C ASN A 433 -16.68 -3.52 11.11
N GLY A 434 -17.21 -4.61 11.68
CA GLY A 434 -18.38 -5.36 11.14
C GLY A 434 -18.08 -6.23 9.91
N LEU A 435 -19.12 -6.68 9.18
CA LEU A 435 -18.99 -7.45 7.93
C LEU A 435 -18.31 -6.64 6.81
N PHE A 436 -17.81 -7.31 5.76
CA PHE A 436 -16.60 -6.85 5.05
C PHE A 436 -16.86 -6.21 3.68
N TYR A 437 -17.56 -6.85 2.74
CA TYR A 437 -18.06 -6.23 1.48
C TYR A 437 -17.03 -5.86 0.38
N GLY A 438 -17.40 -6.01 -0.90
CA GLY A 438 -16.77 -5.30 -2.04
C GLY A 438 -17.22 -5.69 -3.48
N LEU A 439 -17.83 -4.73 -4.19
CA LEU A 439 -18.28 -4.68 -5.61
C LEU A 439 -17.83 -5.74 -6.64
N THR A 440 -18.73 -6.27 -7.48
CA THR A 440 -18.36 -7.07 -8.67
C THR A 440 -19.33 -6.91 -9.87
N SER A 441 -19.24 -7.77 -10.91
CA SER A 441 -19.63 -7.48 -12.30
C SER A 441 -20.18 -8.63 -13.20
N ALA A 442 -21.50 -8.76 -13.43
CA ALA A 442 -22.15 -9.01 -14.76
C ALA A 442 -23.70 -8.96 -14.65
N GLY A 443 -24.46 -9.00 -15.76
CA GLY A 443 -25.93 -8.98 -15.71
C GLY A 443 -26.58 -10.30 -15.23
N GLY A 444 -27.89 -10.28 -14.95
CA GLY A 444 -28.68 -11.45 -14.52
C GLY A 444 -30.14 -11.43 -14.96
N ALA A 445 -31.03 -12.21 -14.33
CA ALA A 445 -32.42 -12.43 -14.78
C ALA A 445 -33.46 -11.42 -14.21
N TYR A 446 -33.11 -10.60 -13.22
CA TYR A 446 -33.76 -9.27 -13.04
C TYR A 446 -33.28 -8.28 -14.11
N GLY A 447 -32.21 -8.62 -14.82
CA GLY A 447 -31.19 -7.68 -15.29
C GLY A 447 -30.07 -7.47 -14.27
N SER A 448 -30.38 -7.40 -12.96
CA SER A 448 -29.51 -6.78 -11.95
C SER A 448 -29.66 -7.23 -10.47
N GLY A 449 -28.57 -7.28 -9.69
CA GLY A 449 -28.43 -7.39 -8.21
C GLY A 449 -27.95 -8.74 -7.58
N ILE A 450 -26.69 -8.92 -7.09
CA ILE A 450 -26.32 -10.01 -6.13
C ILE A 450 -25.18 -9.59 -5.13
N CYS A 451 -24.57 -10.49 -4.34
CA CYS A 451 -23.50 -10.25 -3.33
C CYS A 451 -22.76 -11.56 -2.91
N PHE A 452 -21.67 -11.52 -2.12
CA PHE A 452 -20.77 -12.67 -1.86
C PHE A 452 -20.10 -12.60 -0.46
N SER A 453 -20.20 -13.64 0.37
CA SER A 453 -19.29 -13.91 1.50
C SER A 453 -18.94 -15.38 1.59
N PHE A 454 -17.70 -15.69 1.96
CA PHE A 454 -17.29 -16.96 2.54
C PHE A 454 -16.51 -16.71 3.85
N ASP A 455 -17.05 -15.83 4.74
CA ASP A 455 -16.54 -15.43 6.08
C ASP A 455 -15.61 -16.49 6.70
N PRO A 456 -14.38 -16.18 7.11
CA PRO A 456 -13.11 -17.49 6.48
C PRO A 456 -13.04 -18.82 7.29
N ALA A 457 -14.11 -19.29 7.98
CA ALA A 457 -14.16 -20.45 8.90
C ALA A 457 -14.88 -21.76 8.45
N THR A 458 -16.20 -21.95 8.68
CA THR A 458 -16.93 -23.27 8.67
C THR A 458 -18.06 -23.46 7.62
N SER A 459 -19.36 -23.18 7.89
CA SER A 459 -20.49 -23.25 6.90
C SER A 459 -21.84 -22.67 7.40
N THR A 460 -22.58 -21.92 6.55
CA THR A 460 -24.05 -21.63 6.58
C THR A 460 -24.44 -20.85 5.30
N PHE A 461 -24.98 -21.53 4.27
CA PHE A 461 -24.96 -21.01 2.88
C PHE A 461 -26.09 -20.05 2.45
N THR A 462 -25.74 -18.99 1.70
CA THR A 462 -26.48 -18.26 0.61
C THR A 462 -26.10 -16.76 0.62
N ARG A 463 -25.84 -16.11 -0.55
CA ARG A 463 -25.52 -14.65 -0.74
C ARG A 463 -26.28 -13.65 0.10
N LEU A 464 -27.48 -14.04 0.56
CA LEU A 464 -28.58 -13.29 1.18
C LEU A 464 -29.31 -12.30 0.23
N VAL A 465 -29.87 -11.23 0.78
CA VAL A 465 -31.17 -10.64 0.39
C VAL A 465 -31.04 -9.44 -0.55
N ASP A 466 -31.95 -9.40 -1.53
CA ASP A 466 -32.13 -8.42 -2.63
C ASP A 466 -32.19 -6.93 -2.20
N LEU A 467 -31.83 -6.00 -3.10
CA LEU A 467 -31.75 -4.56 -2.81
C LEU A 467 -32.01 -3.67 -4.05
N ASN A 468 -32.38 -2.40 -3.84
CA ASN A 468 -32.98 -1.52 -4.86
C ASN A 468 -32.07 -0.41 -5.44
N SER A 469 -32.15 -0.14 -6.74
CA SER A 469 -31.88 1.14 -7.44
C SER A 469 -32.55 1.13 -8.83
N THR A 470 -32.19 2.02 -9.78
CA THR A 470 -32.74 2.01 -11.16
C THR A 470 -31.74 2.60 -12.18
N THR A 471 -30.46 2.28 -12.01
CA THR A 471 -29.33 3.10 -12.48
C THR A 471 -28.15 2.28 -13.04
N GLY A 472 -28.35 1.61 -14.19
CA GLY A 472 -27.29 0.90 -14.95
C GLY A 472 -27.03 -0.55 -14.59
N ASN A 473 -25.86 -1.12 -14.91
CA ASN A 473 -25.57 -2.54 -14.60
C ASN A 473 -24.07 -2.88 -14.33
N TYR A 474 -23.75 -3.49 -13.18
CA TYR A 474 -22.57 -4.35 -12.86
C TYR A 474 -21.09 -3.84 -12.61
N PRO A 475 -20.73 -3.10 -11.53
CA PRO A 475 -19.39 -2.47 -11.21
C PRO A 475 -18.06 -3.28 -11.20
N THR A 476 -16.92 -2.65 -10.82
CA THR A 476 -15.58 -3.32 -10.81
C THR A 476 -14.90 -3.57 -9.46
N GLY A 477 -14.49 -2.51 -8.77
CA GLY A 477 -13.18 -2.51 -8.08
C GLY A 477 -13.11 -1.61 -6.87
N THR A 478 -11.90 -1.45 -6.31
CA THR A 478 -11.77 -1.85 -4.90
C THR A 478 -11.01 -0.89 -3.99
N LEU A 479 -11.76 -0.20 -3.13
CA LEU A 479 -11.55 -0.04 -1.69
C LEU A 479 -10.20 0.41 -1.03
N THR A 480 -9.34 1.26 -1.61
CA THR A 480 -8.13 1.81 -0.92
C THR A 480 -8.41 2.70 0.33
N LEU A 481 -8.05 2.27 1.56
CA LEU A 481 -8.44 2.83 2.91
C LEU A 481 -7.93 4.24 3.33
N ALA A 482 -8.55 5.35 2.86
CA ALA A 482 -8.03 6.74 3.00
C ALA A 482 -8.87 7.80 3.77
N ASN A 483 -8.71 7.96 5.10
CA ASN A 483 -9.25 9.06 5.94
C ASN A 483 -10.81 9.26 6.08
N GLY A 484 -11.55 8.30 6.66
CA GLY A 484 -12.99 8.42 7.04
C GLY A 484 -13.98 7.36 6.50
N LYS A 485 -15.26 7.73 6.29
CA LYS A 485 -16.37 6.94 5.65
C LYS A 485 -15.93 6.41 4.27
N TYR A 486 -16.39 5.28 3.74
CA TYR A 486 -15.68 4.63 2.62
C TYR A 486 -15.93 5.29 1.20
N TYR A 487 -15.23 4.96 0.09
CA TYR A 487 -15.05 5.88 -1.08
C TYR A 487 -14.99 5.24 -2.50
N GLY A 488 -14.71 6.01 -3.57
CA GLY A 488 -14.26 5.51 -4.89
C GLY A 488 -14.58 6.39 -6.10
N LEU A 489 -14.56 5.81 -7.31
CA LEU A 489 -14.71 6.47 -8.61
C LEU A 489 -15.33 5.52 -9.69
N CYS A 490 -16.58 5.73 -10.14
CA CYS A 490 -17.35 4.68 -10.85
C CYS A 490 -17.25 4.72 -12.40
N ASN A 491 -18.35 4.46 -13.14
CA ASN A 491 -18.33 4.50 -14.60
C ASN A 491 -19.56 5.04 -15.31
N GLN A 492 -20.73 4.43 -15.13
CA GLN A 492 -21.96 4.82 -15.82
C GLN A 492 -23.18 4.18 -15.13
N GLY A 493 -24.40 4.72 -15.28
CA GLY A 493 -25.61 3.93 -15.07
C GLY A 493 -26.94 4.47 -15.63
N GLY A 494 -27.52 3.79 -16.62
CA GLY A 494 -28.83 4.08 -17.23
C GLY A 494 -29.08 3.36 -18.58
N ASN A 495 -29.49 4.09 -19.62
CA ASN A 495 -29.79 3.60 -20.99
C ASN A 495 -28.77 3.92 -22.13
N ALA A 496 -28.09 5.08 -22.15
CA ALA A 496 -27.13 5.54 -23.18
C ALA A 496 -25.90 6.34 -22.65
N ASN A 497 -25.12 5.73 -21.75
CA ASN A 497 -23.72 6.04 -21.36
C ASN A 497 -23.30 7.08 -20.24
N GLU A 498 -24.15 7.95 -19.66
CA GLU A 498 -23.80 8.81 -18.48
C GLU A 498 -23.70 8.05 -17.14
N GLY A 499 -23.15 8.76 -16.14
CA GLY A 499 -22.55 8.30 -14.89
C GLY A 499 -23.36 7.52 -13.85
N THR A 500 -22.62 7.06 -12.85
CA THR A 500 -23.04 6.54 -11.55
C THR A 500 -22.01 6.92 -10.50
N VAL A 501 -22.36 6.61 -9.27
CA VAL A 501 -21.55 6.55 -8.07
C VAL A 501 -22.14 5.36 -7.31
N ILE A 502 -21.38 4.64 -6.49
CA ILE A 502 -21.94 3.65 -5.55
C ILE A 502 -21.92 4.20 -4.11
N GLU A 503 -22.72 3.64 -3.21
CA GLU A 503 -22.32 3.47 -1.80
C GLU A 503 -22.37 1.97 -1.50
N PHE A 504 -22.06 1.54 -0.27
CA PHE A 504 -22.59 0.28 0.22
C PHE A 504 -22.84 0.38 1.72
N ASP A 505 -23.98 -0.13 2.16
CA ASP A 505 -24.53 0.13 3.48
C ASP A 505 -25.67 -0.92 3.65
N PRO A 506 -25.68 -1.86 4.65
CA PRO A 506 -26.57 -3.04 4.58
C PRO A 506 -27.91 -3.02 5.34
N VAL A 507 -28.02 -2.40 6.54
CA VAL A 507 -29.06 -2.78 7.53
C VAL A 507 -30.41 -2.04 7.48
N ALA A 508 -30.47 -0.70 7.42
CA ALA A 508 -31.73 0.08 7.46
C ALA A 508 -31.82 1.16 6.36
N ASN A 509 -33.01 1.40 5.80
CA ASN A 509 -33.18 1.81 4.39
C ASN A 509 -32.97 3.30 4.05
N THR A 510 -32.19 3.59 3.01
CA THR A 510 -32.03 4.91 2.36
C THR A 510 -31.65 4.78 0.86
N VAL A 511 -31.44 5.90 0.15
CA VAL A 511 -30.99 5.94 -1.26
C VAL A 511 -29.83 6.94 -1.44
N THR A 512 -28.63 6.50 -1.86
CA THR A 512 -27.44 7.38 -1.98
C THR A 512 -26.46 7.07 -3.14
N ALA A 513 -25.28 6.47 -2.90
CA ALA A 513 -23.98 6.87 -3.47
C ALA A 513 -23.59 8.36 -3.26
N LYS A 514 -24.60 9.26 -3.34
CA LYS A 514 -24.93 10.35 -2.38
C LYS A 514 -26.31 10.99 -2.63
N VAL A 515 -26.68 11.23 -3.90
CA VAL A 515 -27.75 12.16 -4.33
C VAL A 515 -28.18 11.81 -5.78
N SER A 516 -28.72 12.74 -6.57
CA SER A 516 -28.62 12.74 -8.04
C SER A 516 -28.45 14.19 -8.55
N PHE A 517 -27.37 14.50 -9.27
CA PHE A 517 -26.92 15.85 -9.62
C PHE A 517 -25.90 15.83 -10.79
N THR A 518 -25.62 16.97 -11.44
CA THR A 518 -24.69 17.09 -12.59
C THR A 518 -23.86 18.38 -12.52
N GLY A 519 -22.83 18.53 -13.37
CA GLY A 519 -21.96 19.71 -13.35
C GLY A 519 -20.57 19.51 -13.97
N THR A 520 -19.52 19.88 -13.23
CA THR A 520 -18.15 20.12 -13.74
C THR A 520 -17.08 19.09 -13.28
N THR A 521 -17.37 18.16 -12.36
CA THR A 521 -16.32 17.28 -11.79
C THR A 521 -15.72 16.30 -12.80
N GLY A 522 -16.47 15.93 -13.84
CA GLY A 522 -15.99 14.97 -14.83
C GLY A 522 -15.88 13.53 -14.28
N THR A 523 -15.15 12.67 -15.00
CA THR A 523 -15.61 11.29 -15.20
C THR A 523 -14.69 10.13 -14.75
N ARG A 524 -14.50 9.08 -15.58
CA ARG A 524 -14.43 7.65 -15.12
C ARG A 524 -13.05 6.90 -15.22
N PRO A 525 -12.62 5.91 -14.35
CA PRO A 525 -11.15 5.38 -14.23
C PRO A 525 -10.02 2.55 -13.95
N ARG A 526 -8.71 2.02 -13.79
CA ARG A 526 -7.21 2.35 -13.81
C ARG A 526 -6.61 2.41 -12.39
N CYS A 527 -5.41 2.98 -12.30
CA CYS A 527 -4.59 3.15 -11.11
C CYS A 527 -5.27 4.00 -10.03
N GLY A 528 -4.75 3.87 -8.81
CA GLY A 528 -4.58 4.95 -7.85
C GLY A 528 -5.76 5.82 -7.45
N LEU A 529 -6.29 5.50 -6.27
CA LEU A 529 -5.72 6.20 -5.11
C LEU A 529 -4.95 5.18 -4.25
N VAL A 530 -3.93 5.68 -3.54
CA VAL A 530 -2.84 4.92 -2.89
C VAL A 530 -2.81 5.28 -1.39
N LEU A 531 -1.70 5.05 -0.67
CA LEU A 531 -1.53 5.34 0.78
C LEU A 531 -0.85 6.69 1.10
N ALA A 532 -1.64 7.65 1.59
CA ALA A 532 -1.20 8.76 2.46
C ALA A 532 -2.38 9.25 3.30
N SER A 533 -2.20 9.36 4.61
CA SER A 533 -3.28 9.61 5.59
C SER A 533 -3.63 11.08 5.76
N ASP A 534 -2.74 11.96 5.28
CA ASP A 534 -2.20 13.04 6.11
C ASP A 534 -2.03 14.35 5.32
N GLY A 535 -0.94 14.54 4.59
CA GLY A 535 -0.65 15.83 3.95
C GLY A 535 -1.51 16.14 2.72
N LEU A 536 -1.40 15.28 1.69
CA LEU A 536 -2.01 15.42 0.37
C LEU A 536 -2.43 14.03 -0.14
N LEU A 537 -3.21 13.98 -1.23
CA LEU A 537 -4.02 12.78 -1.55
C LEU A 537 -4.13 12.50 -3.08
N TYR A 538 -3.15 12.92 -3.90
CA TYR A 538 -3.22 12.93 -5.37
C TYR A 538 -3.57 11.56 -5.99
N GLY A 539 -4.13 11.48 -7.20
CA GLY A 539 -4.85 10.27 -7.65
C GLY A 539 -5.26 10.19 -9.11
N SER A 540 -6.41 9.55 -9.37
CA SER A 540 -6.96 9.25 -10.70
C SER A 540 -8.33 9.86 -10.96
N THR A 541 -8.47 10.58 -12.07
CA THR A 541 -9.39 10.14 -13.13
C THR A 541 -8.90 10.67 -14.48
N THR A 542 -9.23 9.98 -15.57
CA THR A 542 -8.30 9.84 -16.71
C THR A 542 -8.31 10.91 -17.79
N ALA A 543 -9.22 11.88 -17.78
CA ALA A 543 -9.50 12.66 -18.99
C ALA A 543 -9.73 14.17 -18.81
N GLY A 544 -8.65 14.91 -18.61
CA GLY A 544 -8.68 16.32 -18.92
C GLY A 544 -9.37 17.17 -17.86
N GLY A 545 -10.29 18.02 -18.31
CA GLY A 545 -10.06 19.45 -18.12
C GLY A 545 -9.44 20.10 -19.36
N ALA A 546 -8.91 19.31 -20.31
CA ALA A 546 -8.38 19.82 -21.58
C ALA A 546 -8.78 19.03 -22.87
N ASN A 547 -9.62 17.97 -22.77
CA ASN A 547 -9.89 16.86 -23.74
C ASN A 547 -9.07 15.55 -23.57
N GLY A 548 -8.21 15.06 -24.49
CA GLY A 548 -7.68 13.67 -24.46
C GLY A 548 -6.19 13.25 -24.15
N LEU A 549 -5.09 14.02 -24.18
CA LEU A 549 -3.79 13.78 -23.47
C LEU A 549 -3.17 15.10 -22.92
N GLY A 550 -2.88 15.20 -21.61
CA GLY A 550 -2.37 16.37 -20.85
C GLY A 550 -3.37 17.17 -19.98
N THR A 551 -3.20 17.24 -18.64
CA THR A 551 -3.95 18.09 -17.65
C THR A 551 -3.46 17.94 -16.19
N LEU A 552 -3.94 18.77 -15.22
CA LEU A 552 -3.96 18.45 -13.76
C LEU A 552 -5.04 19.20 -12.94
N PHE A 553 -5.82 18.52 -12.09
CA PHE A 553 -6.95 19.10 -11.32
C PHE A 553 -7.16 18.45 -9.93
N SER A 554 -7.62 19.21 -8.91
CA SER A 554 -7.38 18.88 -7.49
C SER A 554 -8.62 18.63 -6.58
N TYR A 555 -9.13 17.40 -6.44
CA TYR A 555 -10.32 17.03 -5.62
C TYR A 555 -9.99 16.97 -4.09
N SER A 556 -10.85 16.41 -3.22
CA SER A 556 -10.70 16.47 -1.74
C SER A 556 -11.21 15.23 -0.96
N PRO A 557 -10.76 14.98 0.30
CA PRO A 557 -11.18 13.82 1.10
C PRO A 557 -12.65 13.85 1.51
N GLY A 558 -13.36 12.72 1.32
CA GLY A 558 -14.80 12.54 1.57
C GLY A 558 -15.75 13.51 0.90
N ALA A 559 -15.22 14.22 -0.10
CA ALA A 559 -15.81 15.36 -0.75
C ALA A 559 -16.62 14.93 -1.98
N MET A 560 -17.03 15.93 -2.77
CA MET A 560 -18.17 15.83 -3.66
C MET A 560 -17.99 16.52 -5.02
N ALA A 561 -17.60 17.81 -5.08
CA ALA A 561 -18.06 18.79 -6.09
C ALA A 561 -16.98 19.49 -6.98
N VAL A 562 -16.98 20.84 -7.10
CA VAL A 562 -16.36 21.61 -8.23
C VAL A 562 -15.92 23.06 -7.94
N THR A 563 -14.90 23.58 -8.68
CA THR A 563 -14.31 24.96 -8.77
C THR A 563 -13.52 25.03 -10.14
N PRO A 564 -13.46 26.16 -10.89
CA PRO A 564 -12.61 26.33 -12.10
C PRO A 564 -11.39 27.28 -11.91
N LEU A 565 -10.18 26.93 -12.40
CA LEU A 565 -8.96 27.76 -12.25
C LEU A 565 -8.04 27.84 -13.51
N VAL A 566 -6.98 27.04 -13.60
CA VAL A 566 -5.84 27.20 -14.54
C VAL A 566 -6.12 26.58 -15.92
N ASP A 567 -5.32 26.91 -16.93
CA ASP A 567 -5.41 26.37 -18.30
C ASP A 567 -4.02 26.09 -18.95
N PHE A 568 -3.97 25.86 -20.26
CA PHE A 568 -2.98 24.99 -20.95
C PHE A 568 -1.49 25.40 -20.96
N SER A 569 -0.59 24.41 -21.11
CA SER A 569 0.88 24.59 -21.23
C SER A 569 1.50 23.84 -22.43
N LEU A 570 2.83 23.68 -22.46
CA LEU A 570 3.56 23.08 -23.61
C LEU A 570 4.82 22.27 -23.23
N THR A 571 5.62 22.73 -22.27
CA THR A 571 6.93 22.11 -21.91
C THR A 571 6.75 20.97 -20.90
N THR A 572 5.89 20.02 -21.24
CA THR A 572 5.20 19.10 -20.33
C THR A 572 4.89 17.76 -21.04
N GLY A 573 4.12 16.86 -20.42
CA GLY A 573 3.87 15.49 -20.91
C GLY A 573 2.80 14.77 -20.07
N THR A 574 2.43 13.52 -20.39
CA THR A 574 1.16 12.91 -19.92
C THR A 574 1.21 11.38 -19.75
N GLU A 575 0.23 10.81 -19.05
CA GLU A 575 0.21 9.46 -18.43
C GLU A 575 1.58 8.84 -18.10
N PRO A 576 2.07 9.08 -16.88
CA PRO A 576 2.89 8.13 -16.14
C PRO A 576 2.23 6.75 -16.00
N PHE A 577 2.99 5.71 -15.67
CA PHE A 577 2.46 4.33 -15.54
C PHE A 577 1.36 4.13 -14.45
N ALA A 578 1.07 5.12 -13.62
CA ALA A 578 1.55 5.10 -12.25
C ALA A 578 0.55 5.63 -11.19
N ASP A 579 0.16 4.77 -10.25
CA ASP A 579 -0.10 5.23 -8.88
C ASP A 579 1.22 5.48 -8.15
N LEU A 580 1.54 6.74 -7.86
CA LEU A 580 2.79 7.12 -7.21
C LEU A 580 2.55 7.45 -5.72
N THR A 581 3.52 8.09 -5.08
CA THR A 581 3.73 8.09 -3.63
C THR A 581 4.59 9.30 -3.22
N GLN A 582 4.82 9.50 -1.92
CA GLN A 582 6.04 10.11 -1.41
C GLN A 582 6.94 9.01 -0.78
N ALA A 583 8.13 9.35 -0.30
CA ALA A 583 8.78 8.61 0.80
C ALA A 583 9.62 9.55 1.71
N SER A 584 9.95 10.74 1.24
CA SER A 584 10.41 11.87 2.04
C SER A 584 9.64 13.14 1.66
N ASN A 585 10.07 13.83 0.60
CA ASN A 585 9.49 15.10 0.11
C ASN A 585 9.90 15.45 -1.35
N GLY A 586 10.46 14.52 -2.13
CA GLY A 586 11.32 14.84 -3.28
C GLY A 586 10.92 14.24 -4.63
N LEU A 587 11.96 13.99 -5.46
CA LEU A 587 11.88 13.42 -6.81
C LEU A 587 11.13 12.07 -6.82
N LEU A 588 10.36 11.78 -7.87
CA LEU A 588 9.25 10.81 -7.85
C LEU A 588 8.86 10.37 -9.28
N TYR A 589 9.61 9.43 -9.86
CA TYR A 589 9.78 9.22 -11.33
C TYR A 589 8.56 8.69 -12.14
N GLY A 590 7.50 9.49 -12.28
CA GLY A 590 6.46 9.30 -13.30
C GLY A 590 6.97 9.45 -14.75
N THR A 591 6.11 9.18 -15.76
CA THR A 591 6.49 8.76 -17.13
C THR A 591 5.54 9.23 -18.28
N LEU A 592 5.52 8.54 -19.44
CA LEU A 592 5.12 9.03 -20.78
C LEU A 592 4.74 7.89 -21.78
N SER A 593 4.15 8.20 -22.96
CA SER A 593 3.90 7.32 -24.14
C SER A 593 3.22 8.04 -25.36
N GLU A 594 2.89 7.30 -26.43
CA GLU A 594 2.41 7.67 -27.80
C GLU A 594 2.54 9.16 -28.20
N GLU A 595 1.41 9.82 -28.49
CA GLU A 595 1.27 10.70 -29.67
C GLU A 595 2.34 11.77 -29.82
N GLY A 596 3.32 11.48 -30.68
CA GLY A 596 4.24 12.43 -31.31
C GLY A 596 4.15 12.34 -32.84
N ALA A 597 4.74 11.30 -33.42
CA ALA A 597 4.68 10.96 -34.84
C ALA A 597 5.19 9.54 -35.23
N TYR A 598 5.97 8.88 -34.36
CA TYR A 598 6.94 7.84 -34.73
C TYR A 598 7.37 6.95 -33.53
N ASP A 599 7.79 7.58 -32.43
CA ASP A 599 7.38 7.23 -31.07
C ASP A 599 8.07 6.06 -30.27
N ASN A 600 9.35 6.16 -29.85
CA ASN A 600 9.95 5.38 -28.71
C ASN A 600 9.95 6.11 -27.35
N GLY A 601 10.35 7.38 -27.26
CA GLY A 601 10.06 8.22 -26.08
C GLY A 601 10.43 9.69 -26.22
N THR A 602 9.84 10.46 -25.31
CA THR A 602 10.08 11.89 -24.98
C THR A 602 9.93 12.01 -23.46
N LEU A 603 10.37 13.10 -22.82
CA LEU A 603 10.45 13.16 -21.34
C LEU A 603 10.22 14.56 -20.79
N PHE A 604 9.25 14.66 -19.87
CA PHE A 604 8.95 15.82 -19.02
C PHE A 604 8.94 15.40 -17.54
N SER A 605 8.74 16.34 -16.62
CA SER A 605 8.63 16.02 -15.19
C SER A 605 7.34 16.45 -14.51
N PHE A 606 6.83 15.65 -13.55
CA PHE A 606 5.81 16.06 -12.56
C PHE A 606 5.90 15.37 -11.16
N ASP A 607 6.99 15.58 -10.40
CA ASP A 607 7.03 15.22 -8.96
C ASP A 607 6.04 16.08 -8.10
N PRO A 608 5.68 15.67 -6.87
CA PRO A 608 4.37 16.04 -6.31
C PRO A 608 4.37 17.19 -5.29
N VAL A 609 5.31 17.23 -4.34
CA VAL A 609 5.32 18.21 -3.24
C VAL A 609 5.84 19.61 -3.70
N THR A 610 6.55 19.73 -4.84
CA THR A 610 7.58 20.80 -5.13
C THR A 610 7.31 21.75 -6.34
N ALA A 611 8.31 22.56 -6.80
CA ALA A 611 8.34 23.32 -8.09
C ALA A 611 9.72 23.95 -8.48
N THR A 612 10.11 23.94 -9.79
CA THR A 612 11.15 24.76 -10.53
C THR A 612 11.07 24.42 -12.06
N PHE A 613 11.97 24.79 -13.00
CA PHE A 613 11.90 24.45 -14.46
C PHE A 613 13.27 24.24 -15.18
N THR A 614 13.35 23.38 -16.24
CA THR A 614 14.57 22.99 -17.00
C THR A 614 14.26 22.23 -18.33
N LYS A 615 15.17 22.26 -19.32
CA LYS A 615 15.25 21.33 -20.48
C LYS A 615 16.71 20.88 -20.68
N LEU A 616 16.94 19.63 -21.08
CA LEU A 616 18.26 19.07 -21.43
C LEU A 616 18.26 18.39 -22.83
N TYR A 617 18.37 17.06 -22.91
CA TYR A 617 18.67 16.29 -24.14
C TYR A 617 17.42 15.75 -24.85
N ASP A 618 17.56 14.83 -25.81
CA ASP A 618 16.50 14.18 -26.61
C ASP A 618 16.70 12.64 -26.72
N PHE A 619 16.06 11.92 -27.66
CA PHE A 619 16.04 10.44 -27.76
C PHE A 619 16.21 9.90 -29.21
N ASP A 620 16.59 8.62 -29.40
CA ASP A 620 16.52 7.90 -30.71
C ASP A 620 16.44 6.33 -30.66
N GLY A 621 17.45 5.56 -31.14
CA GLY A 621 17.30 4.14 -31.52
C GLY A 621 18.37 3.10 -31.08
N LEU A 622 17.90 1.90 -30.71
CA LEU A 622 18.57 0.60 -30.54
C LEU A 622 19.33 0.23 -29.23
N GLN A 623 19.03 0.81 -28.06
CA GLN A 623 19.62 0.42 -26.76
C GLN A 623 18.69 0.48 -25.51
N GLY A 624 17.35 0.63 -25.61
CA GLY A 624 16.50 0.88 -24.43
C GLY A 624 14.97 0.81 -24.64
N GLY A 625 14.20 0.83 -23.56
CA GLY A 625 12.76 0.54 -23.55
C GLY A 625 12.10 0.66 -22.17
N ASN A 626 10.87 0.15 -22.05
CA ASN A 626 10.12 0.06 -20.80
C ASN A 626 10.65 -1.07 -19.91
N PRO A 627 11.18 -0.74 -18.73
CA PRO A 627 10.55 -1.34 -17.56
C PRO A 627 9.16 -0.75 -17.26
N THR A 628 8.32 -1.48 -16.52
CA THR A 628 6.85 -1.37 -16.58
C THR A 628 6.14 -1.51 -15.22
N GLY A 629 6.07 -0.46 -14.40
CA GLY A 629 5.09 -0.38 -13.30
C GLY A 629 5.56 -0.59 -11.86
N ARG A 630 4.76 -1.31 -11.06
CA ARG A 630 4.69 -1.45 -9.58
C ARG A 630 5.95 -1.86 -8.78
N VAL A 631 7.06 -1.14 -8.96
CA VAL A 631 8.37 -1.24 -8.27
C VAL A 631 8.18 -1.38 -6.70
N LEU A 632 8.31 -1.68 -5.41
CA LEU A 632 7.52 -1.18 -4.26
C LEU A 632 8.24 -1.43 -2.92
N GLN A 633 8.59 -0.41 -2.13
CA GLN A 633 9.51 -0.52 -0.97
C GLN A 633 9.21 -1.68 -0.01
N ALA A 634 9.93 -2.79 -0.23
CA ALA A 634 9.89 -4.06 0.47
C ALA A 634 11.20 -4.87 0.27
N ALA A 635 12.33 -4.18 -0.01
CA ALA A 635 13.72 -4.67 0.15
C ALA A 635 14.27 -5.41 -1.17
N ASN A 636 15.48 -5.84 -1.69
CA ASN A 636 16.98 -6.08 -1.56
C ASN A 636 18.13 -5.08 -1.98
N GLY A 637 18.33 -4.64 -3.23
CA GLY A 637 19.28 -3.54 -3.60
C GLY A 637 18.87 -2.13 -3.10
N VAL A 638 18.14 -1.33 -3.91
CA VAL A 638 17.25 -0.24 -3.43
C VAL A 638 15.76 -0.24 -3.89
N LEU A 639 15.29 -0.60 -5.13
CA LEU A 639 13.90 -1.10 -5.46
C LEU A 639 13.80 -1.99 -6.76
N TYR A 640 12.65 -2.64 -7.05
CA TYR A 640 12.38 -3.76 -8.00
C TYR A 640 11.50 -3.47 -9.24
N GLY A 641 11.10 -4.49 -10.02
CA GLY A 641 10.20 -4.41 -11.19
C GLY A 641 10.53 -5.28 -12.43
N MET A 642 9.98 -4.96 -13.63
CA MET A 642 9.97 -5.78 -14.88
C MET A 642 9.70 -5.01 -16.20
N CYS A 643 9.40 -5.69 -17.34
CA CYS A 643 9.03 -5.18 -18.69
C CYS A 643 7.66 -5.75 -19.23
N ARG A 644 7.23 -5.43 -20.48
CA ARG A 644 6.05 -6.07 -21.15
C ARG A 644 6.06 -6.31 -22.67
N GLU A 645 5.88 -5.33 -23.57
CA GLU A 645 5.69 -5.59 -25.03
C GLU A 645 6.96 -5.35 -25.88
N ASP A 646 8.15 -5.62 -25.35
CA ASP A 646 9.35 -5.85 -26.18
C ASP A 646 10.38 -6.70 -25.42
N GLY A 647 11.33 -7.32 -26.14
CA GLY A 647 12.46 -8.17 -25.67
C GLY A 647 13.38 -8.62 -26.83
N LEU A 648 14.67 -8.91 -26.62
CA LEU A 648 15.69 -8.98 -27.71
C LEU A 648 15.30 -9.84 -28.94
N TYR A 649 15.50 -11.15 -28.90
CA TYR A 649 14.80 -12.19 -29.67
C TYR A 649 13.31 -12.27 -29.34
N PHE A 650 12.57 -11.16 -29.21
CA PHE A 650 11.31 -11.05 -28.41
C PHE A 650 11.53 -11.39 -26.93
N ASN A 651 12.78 -11.61 -26.47
CA ASN A 651 13.07 -12.19 -25.16
C ASN A 651 13.96 -11.34 -24.20
N GLY A 652 15.30 -11.22 -24.26
CA GLY A 652 16.09 -10.83 -23.04
C GLY A 652 16.84 -9.48 -22.91
N THR A 653 17.26 -9.10 -21.68
CA THR A 653 18.27 -8.02 -21.40
C THR A 653 19.44 -8.38 -20.46
N LEU A 654 19.33 -8.22 -19.12
CA LEU A 654 20.35 -8.66 -18.12
C LEU A 654 21.03 -7.58 -17.25
N TYR A 655 20.33 -6.57 -16.68
CA TYR A 655 20.94 -5.56 -15.77
C TYR A 655 20.14 -5.31 -14.42
N SER A 656 19.74 -4.10 -13.96
CA SER A 656 18.50 -3.68 -13.14
C SER A 656 17.72 -2.20 -13.22
N TRP A 657 17.89 -0.80 -13.23
CA TRP A 657 18.76 0.57 -13.18
C TRP A 657 19.96 1.03 -12.06
N ASP A 658 20.16 1.46 -10.70
CA ASP A 658 19.57 1.87 -9.26
C ASP A 658 19.15 3.35 -8.78
N ILE A 659 18.06 3.54 -7.96
CA ILE A 659 17.41 4.85 -7.55
C ILE A 659 18.31 5.81 -6.76
N GLY A 660 19.47 5.35 -6.32
CA GLY A 660 20.50 6.22 -5.78
C GLY A 660 21.05 7.27 -6.77
N THR A 661 21.15 7.02 -8.09
CA THR A 661 21.82 7.97 -9.05
C THR A 661 21.20 8.22 -10.46
N ALA A 662 20.24 7.43 -10.92
CA ALA A 662 19.52 7.53 -12.22
C ALA A 662 20.29 7.37 -13.59
N THR A 663 21.20 6.39 -13.79
CA THR A 663 21.69 5.95 -15.14
C THR A 663 22.21 4.48 -15.26
N TYR A 664 21.71 3.62 -16.19
CA TYR A 664 22.36 2.38 -16.76
C TYR A 664 22.93 1.23 -15.85
N THR A 665 23.45 0.09 -16.39
CA THR A 665 24.27 -1.03 -15.80
C THR A 665 24.39 -2.25 -16.75
N GLU A 666 25.27 -3.25 -16.48
CA GLU A 666 25.30 -4.62 -17.08
C GLU A 666 25.48 -5.76 -16.04
N LEU A 667 24.88 -6.96 -16.23
CA LEU A 667 25.05 -8.13 -15.31
C LEU A 667 24.90 -9.58 -15.87
N TYR A 668 24.14 -9.83 -16.95
CA TYR A 668 23.89 -11.14 -17.63
C TYR A 668 22.95 -12.17 -16.92
N ASP A 669 22.19 -12.97 -17.70
CA ASP A 669 21.19 -13.97 -17.22
C ASP A 669 21.47 -15.45 -17.59
N MET A 670 21.04 -15.94 -18.76
CA MET A 670 20.34 -17.24 -18.86
C MET A 670 20.86 -18.20 -19.98
N THR A 671 20.25 -19.39 -20.10
CA THR A 671 20.42 -20.31 -21.25
C THR A 671 19.59 -19.87 -22.47
N THR A 672 19.42 -20.72 -23.48
CA THR A 672 18.83 -20.34 -24.79
C THR A 672 17.60 -21.17 -25.24
N PRO A 673 17.00 -22.02 -24.37
CA PRO A 673 15.60 -22.40 -24.59
C PRO A 673 14.71 -22.44 -23.34
N GLU A 674 15.29 -22.46 -22.13
CA GLU A 674 14.66 -22.95 -20.90
C GLU A 674 13.93 -21.86 -20.09
N GLY A 675 13.12 -21.04 -20.75
CA GLY A 675 12.19 -20.10 -20.13
C GLY A 675 11.23 -19.46 -21.14
N ALA A 676 10.32 -18.60 -20.67
CA ALA A 676 9.56 -17.59 -21.39
C ALA A 676 8.48 -16.97 -20.48
N ALA A 677 8.33 -15.65 -20.54
CA ALA A 677 8.10 -14.78 -19.40
C ALA A 677 6.73 -14.04 -19.45
N SER A 678 6.39 -13.19 -18.48
CA SER A 678 5.00 -12.94 -18.12
C SER A 678 4.61 -11.58 -17.46
N GLU A 679 3.55 -11.52 -16.62
CA GLU A 679 3.12 -10.36 -15.81
C GLU A 679 3.30 -10.70 -14.31
N SER A 680 4.24 -10.09 -13.59
CA SER A 680 4.92 -10.83 -12.53
C SER A 680 5.40 -9.98 -11.34
N ASN A 681 5.11 -10.41 -10.11
CA ASN A 681 5.11 -9.55 -8.91
C ASN A 681 6.13 -9.93 -7.82
N LEU A 682 7.06 -10.86 -8.09
CA LEU A 682 8.29 -11.09 -7.31
C LEU A 682 8.02 -11.45 -5.83
N VAL A 683 8.61 -10.75 -4.85
CA VAL A 683 8.42 -10.86 -3.40
C VAL A 683 8.92 -12.18 -2.73
N GLN A 684 9.11 -12.13 -1.41
CA GLN A 684 10.37 -12.42 -0.70
C GLN A 684 10.74 -13.85 -0.28
N GLY A 685 11.69 -14.46 -1.01
CA GLY A 685 12.59 -15.49 -0.47
C GLY A 685 13.39 -14.97 0.74
N THR A 686 13.85 -15.83 1.65
CA THR A 686 14.54 -15.42 2.89
C THR A 686 15.88 -14.71 2.68
N ASP A 687 16.49 -14.95 1.52
CA ASP A 687 17.66 -14.28 0.95
C ASP A 687 17.33 -12.92 0.28
N GLY A 688 16.04 -12.64 0.08
CA GLY A 688 15.55 -11.49 -0.67
C GLY A 688 15.52 -11.73 -2.16
N ASN A 689 14.94 -12.86 -2.57
CA ASN A 689 14.60 -13.15 -3.96
C ASN A 689 13.13 -12.84 -4.26
N LEU A 690 12.87 -12.56 -5.53
CA LEU A 690 11.61 -12.84 -6.20
C LEU A 690 11.25 -14.34 -6.08
N TYR A 691 10.07 -14.74 -6.53
CA TYR A 691 9.71 -16.14 -6.77
C TYR A 691 8.84 -16.23 -8.01
N GLY A 692 9.09 -17.15 -8.95
CA GLY A 692 8.13 -17.29 -10.02
C GLY A 692 8.34 -18.30 -11.14
N VAL A 693 8.05 -17.80 -12.35
CA VAL A 693 7.52 -18.58 -13.46
C VAL A 693 7.95 -18.03 -14.80
N CYS A 694 8.42 -18.95 -15.62
CA CYS A 694 8.02 -19.02 -17.00
C CYS A 694 6.69 -19.79 -17.04
N VAL A 695 5.75 -19.38 -17.89
CA VAL A 695 4.31 -19.55 -17.63
C VAL A 695 3.52 -20.47 -18.57
N GLN A 696 4.09 -21.19 -19.54
CA GLN A 696 3.34 -22.15 -20.37
C GLN A 696 4.17 -23.37 -20.80
N GLY A 697 3.54 -24.40 -21.37
CA GLY A 697 4.22 -25.59 -21.88
C GLY A 697 4.03 -25.88 -23.39
N GLY A 698 3.47 -24.97 -24.17
CA GLY A 698 3.17 -25.15 -25.60
C GLY A 698 1.90 -24.38 -26.02
N THR A 699 0.96 -25.05 -26.70
CA THR A 699 -0.40 -24.53 -26.95
C THR A 699 -1.46 -25.56 -26.53
N ASN A 700 -2.43 -25.15 -25.71
CA ASN A 700 -3.41 -26.04 -25.04
C ASN A 700 -2.77 -27.15 -24.16
N ASP A 701 -2.28 -26.77 -22.98
CA ASP A 701 -2.44 -27.66 -21.82
C ASP A 701 -1.24 -28.42 -21.25
N LEU A 702 -0.27 -27.77 -20.59
CA LEU A 702 0.83 -28.38 -19.84
C LEU A 702 1.22 -27.59 -18.54
N GLY A 703 2.18 -26.65 -18.53
CA GLY A 703 2.57 -25.94 -17.28
C GLY A 703 3.93 -25.20 -17.25
N THR A 704 4.82 -25.54 -16.29
CA THR A 704 6.20 -24.98 -16.00
C THR A 704 6.38 -23.71 -15.14
N ILE A 705 7.64 -23.24 -14.95
CA ILE A 705 8.12 -22.44 -13.79
C ILE A 705 9.50 -21.72 -14.02
N PHE A 706 10.11 -20.97 -13.06
CA PHE A 706 11.42 -20.24 -13.22
C PHE A 706 12.13 -19.78 -11.93
N ARG A 707 13.45 -19.51 -12.00
CA ARG A 707 14.31 -19.09 -10.86
C ARG A 707 15.55 -18.21 -11.22
N TYR A 708 15.38 -17.00 -11.76
CA TYR A 708 16.45 -15.98 -11.65
C TYR A 708 16.59 -15.46 -10.20
N VAL A 709 17.78 -15.00 -9.79
CA VAL A 709 18.09 -14.56 -8.41
C VAL A 709 18.83 -13.21 -8.42
N PRO A 710 18.38 -12.16 -7.68
CA PRO A 710 18.87 -10.77 -7.79
C PRO A 710 20.39 -10.58 -7.69
N GLY A 711 21.07 -11.39 -6.89
CA GLY A 711 22.52 -11.33 -6.74
C GLY A 711 23.31 -12.27 -7.67
N SER A 712 22.70 -13.09 -8.53
CA SER A 712 23.41 -14.18 -9.25
C SER A 712 22.68 -14.91 -10.40
N ASN A 713 21.86 -15.92 -10.05
CA ASN A 713 21.40 -17.11 -10.80
C ASN A 713 22.45 -18.24 -11.08
N THR A 714 21.95 -19.49 -11.19
CA THR A 714 22.61 -20.65 -11.86
C THR A 714 21.51 -21.59 -12.44
N PHE A 715 21.86 -22.63 -13.22
CA PHE A 715 20.87 -23.42 -13.98
C PHE A 715 20.77 -24.92 -13.63
N ASN A 716 19.53 -25.42 -13.43
CA ASN A 716 19.18 -26.72 -12.79
C ASN A 716 17.68 -27.06 -12.99
N VAL A 717 17.20 -28.30 -12.71
CA VAL A 717 15.74 -28.62 -12.62
C VAL A 717 15.40 -29.64 -11.51
N LEU A 718 14.18 -29.56 -10.94
CA LEU A 718 13.76 -30.38 -9.78
C LEU A 718 12.42 -31.16 -9.89
N ARG A 719 11.36 -30.66 -10.55
CA ARG A 719 10.04 -31.34 -10.66
C ARG A 719 9.47 -31.20 -12.08
N SER A 720 8.66 -32.17 -12.50
CA SER A 720 7.73 -32.05 -13.64
C SER A 720 6.38 -32.70 -13.32
N LEU A 721 5.30 -32.08 -13.77
CA LEU A 721 3.97 -32.71 -13.87
C LEU A 721 3.95 -33.72 -15.04
N ALA A 722 2.83 -34.42 -15.25
CA ALA A 722 2.59 -35.23 -16.46
C ALA A 722 1.11 -35.45 -16.83
N SER A 723 0.13 -35.03 -16.01
CA SER A 723 -1.27 -35.45 -16.18
C SER A 723 -2.34 -34.82 -15.27
N ALA A 724 -2.12 -34.70 -13.96
CA ALA A 724 -3.23 -35.01 -13.04
C ALA A 724 -3.39 -34.26 -11.69
N ASP A 725 -2.43 -33.50 -11.17
CA ASP A 725 -2.53 -32.87 -9.83
C ASP A 725 -3.19 -31.48 -9.88
N GLY A 726 -2.69 -30.61 -10.75
CA GLY A 726 -3.25 -29.29 -11.00
C GLY A 726 -2.47 -28.57 -12.10
N THR A 727 -3.02 -27.48 -12.66
CA THR A 727 -2.41 -26.75 -13.77
C THR A 727 -2.85 -25.28 -13.80
N LEU A 728 -2.19 -24.50 -14.67
CA LEU A 728 -2.60 -23.17 -15.21
C LEU A 728 -3.26 -22.20 -14.18
N PRO A 729 -2.48 -21.68 -13.21
CA PRO A 729 -2.80 -20.45 -12.47
C PRO A 729 -2.95 -19.18 -13.34
N PHE A 730 -3.02 -18.01 -12.69
CA PHE A 730 -2.63 -16.71 -13.26
C PHE A 730 -2.11 -15.73 -12.17
N ASP A 731 -2.98 -15.08 -11.38
CA ASP A 731 -2.63 -13.85 -10.64
C ASP A 731 -2.18 -14.08 -9.16
N GLY A 732 -0.99 -14.65 -8.93
CA GLY A 732 -0.35 -14.99 -7.63
C GLY A 732 -0.28 -13.91 -6.52
N LEU A 733 0.13 -14.35 -5.31
CA LEU A 733 0.01 -13.85 -3.90
C LEU A 733 0.13 -12.31 -3.62
N VAL A 734 0.14 -11.84 -2.36
CA VAL A 734 0.51 -10.44 -2.00
C VAL A 734 1.91 -10.21 -1.41
N PRO A 735 2.27 -10.71 -0.22
CA PRO A 735 2.23 -12.15 0.08
C PRO A 735 1.62 -12.53 1.44
N GLU A 736 1.45 -13.83 1.68
CA GLU A 736 1.02 -14.35 2.97
C GLU A 736 2.06 -14.24 4.08
N ASN A 737 1.55 -14.27 5.32
CA ASN A 737 2.29 -14.02 6.54
C ASN A 737 3.24 -12.84 6.35
N ILE A 738 2.68 -11.72 5.87
CA ILE A 738 3.12 -10.43 6.38
C ILE A 738 3.00 -10.56 7.90
N PRO A 739 4.07 -10.37 8.69
CA PRO A 739 3.88 -10.05 10.09
C PRO A 739 2.89 -8.89 10.07
N THR A 740 1.72 -9.02 10.72
CA THR A 740 0.74 -7.93 10.77
C THR A 740 1.53 -6.65 10.99
N PRO A 741 1.46 -5.62 10.12
CA PRO A 741 2.17 -4.37 10.36
C PRO A 741 1.73 -3.95 11.76
N PRO A 742 2.65 -3.93 12.76
CA PRO A 742 2.33 -4.45 14.08
C PRO A 742 1.00 -3.94 14.58
N THR A 743 0.09 -4.85 14.98
CA THR A 743 -1.14 -4.45 15.66
C THR A 743 -0.70 -3.60 16.84
N GLY A 744 -0.86 -2.28 16.71
CA GLY A 744 -0.02 -1.35 17.42
C GLY A 744 -0.04 -1.61 18.91
N VAL A 745 1.12 -1.59 19.54
CA VAL A 745 1.18 -1.78 20.98
C VAL A 745 0.39 -0.66 21.66
N ALA A 746 -0.57 -1.07 22.48
CA ALA A 746 -1.48 -0.18 23.16
C ALA A 746 -0.99 0.07 24.60
N LEU A 747 -0.97 1.34 24.99
CA LEU A 747 -0.39 1.82 26.23
C LEU A 747 -1.40 2.71 26.97
N ALA A 748 -1.81 2.28 28.16
CA ALA A 748 -2.60 3.08 29.09
C ALA A 748 -1.64 3.76 30.08
N MET A 749 -1.00 4.85 29.64
CA MET A 749 0.02 5.55 30.41
C MET A 749 -0.58 6.70 31.23
N LYS A 750 -0.15 6.85 32.49
CA LYS A 750 -0.40 8.06 33.30
C LYS A 750 0.89 8.81 33.59
N VAL A 751 0.85 10.13 33.43
CA VAL A 751 1.94 11.05 33.81
C VAL A 751 1.40 12.41 34.23
N PHE A 752 2.01 13.02 35.25
CA PHE A 752 1.75 14.40 35.63
C PHE A 752 2.95 15.29 35.31
N LEU A 753 2.66 16.47 34.78
CA LEU A 753 3.58 17.60 34.59
C LEU A 753 3.51 18.46 35.84
N GLU A 754 4.64 18.79 36.46
CA GLU A 754 4.63 19.58 37.69
C GLU A 754 4.04 20.97 37.49
N GLY A 755 4.42 21.67 36.42
CA GLY A 755 4.03 23.06 36.17
C GLY A 755 2.53 23.32 36.38
N PRO A 756 1.65 22.59 35.65
CA PRO A 756 0.20 22.75 35.78
C PRO A 756 -0.42 21.98 36.95
N TYR A 757 0.31 21.14 37.71
CA TYR A 757 -0.29 20.24 38.71
C TYR A 757 -0.75 20.97 39.98
N ASN A 758 -2.06 20.93 40.25
CA ASN A 758 -2.66 21.54 41.43
C ASN A 758 -2.89 20.50 42.54
N THR A 759 -2.19 20.66 43.66
CA THR A 759 -2.28 19.77 44.84
C THR A 759 -3.64 19.77 45.54
N GLY A 760 -4.41 20.84 45.42
CA GLY A 760 -5.73 20.97 46.03
C GLY A 760 -6.82 20.20 45.27
N SER A 761 -6.70 20.06 43.94
CA SER A 761 -7.64 19.29 43.12
C SER A 761 -7.12 17.91 42.70
N GLY A 762 -5.82 17.65 42.80
CA GLY A 762 -5.20 16.42 42.29
C GLY A 762 -5.21 16.33 40.75
N LEU A 763 -5.29 17.47 40.08
CA LEU A 763 -5.44 17.59 38.62
C LEU A 763 -4.48 18.67 38.10
N MET A 764 -4.04 18.52 36.84
CA MET A 764 -3.36 19.57 36.10
C MET A 764 -4.33 20.66 35.63
N GLY A 765 -3.80 21.85 35.34
CA GLY A 765 -4.49 22.90 34.59
C GLY A 765 -4.58 22.63 33.09
N ASP A 766 -5.50 23.32 32.42
CA ASP A 766 -5.82 23.18 31.00
C ASP A 766 -6.00 24.56 30.31
N ALA A 767 -5.28 25.59 30.78
CA ALA A 767 -5.38 26.94 30.22
C ALA A 767 -4.84 27.03 28.78
N LEU A 768 -3.87 26.17 28.42
CA LEU A 768 -3.23 26.13 27.11
C LEU A 768 -4.21 25.74 25.98
N ARG A 769 -5.04 24.71 26.15
CA ARG A 769 -6.00 24.26 25.12
C ARG A 769 -7.07 25.31 24.74
N LEU A 770 -7.24 26.34 25.58
CA LEU A 770 -8.17 27.44 25.33
C LEU A 770 -7.54 28.56 24.48
N GLN A 771 -6.24 28.50 24.21
CA GLN A 771 -5.54 29.51 23.42
C GLN A 771 -5.71 29.24 21.91
N PRO A 772 -5.96 30.27 21.08
CA PRO A 772 -5.90 30.14 19.62
C PRO A 772 -4.51 29.74 19.09
N SER A 773 -3.46 29.86 19.91
CA SER A 773 -2.10 29.42 19.60
C SER A 773 -1.77 27.99 20.06
N PHE A 774 -2.71 27.25 20.66
CA PHE A 774 -2.50 25.82 20.94
C PHE A 774 -2.29 25.06 19.62
N PRO A 775 -1.19 24.31 19.47
CA PRO A 775 -0.85 23.71 18.19
C PRO A 775 -1.73 22.49 17.90
N LEU A 776 -2.44 22.50 16.78
CA LEU A 776 -3.25 21.37 16.30
C LEU A 776 -2.41 20.29 15.60
N THR A 777 -1.19 20.63 15.19
CA THR A 777 -0.14 19.69 14.82
C THR A 777 0.79 19.52 16.01
N GLU A 778 1.31 18.33 16.23
CA GLU A 778 2.23 18.06 17.32
C GLU A 778 3.48 18.97 17.25
N PRO A 779 3.98 19.48 18.40
CA PRO A 779 5.02 20.50 18.40
C PRO A 779 6.44 19.93 18.31
N PHE A 780 6.66 18.63 18.51
CA PHE A 780 7.98 18.06 18.75
C PHE A 780 8.85 18.05 17.49
N THR A 781 8.29 17.80 16.30
CA THR A 781 9.02 17.97 15.03
C THR A 781 9.53 19.40 14.86
N ALA A 782 8.67 20.41 15.06
CA ALA A 782 9.04 21.83 14.94
C ALA A 782 10.04 22.28 16.02
N LEU A 783 10.01 21.62 17.18
CA LEU A 783 10.96 21.80 18.28
C LEU A 783 12.30 21.07 18.05
N GLY A 784 12.43 20.23 17.02
CA GLY A 784 13.67 19.54 16.65
C GLY A 784 13.90 18.19 17.34
N PHE A 785 12.85 17.56 17.87
CA PHE A 785 12.94 16.18 18.35
C PHE A 785 13.08 15.21 17.17
N THR A 786 13.89 14.16 17.36
CA THR A 786 14.05 13.10 16.35
C THR A 786 12.99 12.03 16.55
N HIS A 787 12.12 11.85 15.56
CA HIS A 787 11.17 10.75 15.50
C HIS A 787 11.81 9.51 14.88
N VAL A 788 11.53 8.33 15.41
CA VAL A 788 12.12 7.04 15.02
C VAL A 788 11.02 6.00 14.99
N GLY A 789 10.97 5.13 13.97
CA GLY A 789 10.03 3.99 13.92
C GLY A 789 8.53 4.33 13.95
N GLY A 790 8.16 5.60 13.79
CA GLY A 790 6.79 6.10 13.86
C GLY A 790 6.71 7.53 14.40
N GLY A 791 5.55 8.17 14.19
CA GLY A 791 5.25 9.52 14.64
C GLY A 791 6.00 10.64 13.92
N GLY A 792 5.73 11.87 14.35
CA GLY A 792 6.14 13.12 13.69
C GLY A 792 5.03 13.65 12.80
N GLY A 793 4.57 14.87 13.06
CA GLY A 793 3.49 15.51 12.29
C GLY A 793 2.06 15.03 12.60
N GLU A 794 1.84 14.31 13.71
CA GLU A 794 0.50 13.99 14.20
C GLU A 794 -0.38 15.25 14.31
N THR A 795 -1.68 15.13 14.00
CA THR A 795 -2.65 16.24 14.09
C THR A 795 -3.91 15.85 14.83
N ILE A 796 -4.55 16.83 15.48
CA ILE A 796 -5.80 16.67 16.23
C ILE A 796 -6.91 17.53 15.63
N ALA A 797 -8.16 17.05 15.72
CA ALA A 797 -9.31 17.87 15.35
C ALA A 797 -9.56 18.96 16.42
N PRO A 798 -9.95 20.19 16.06
CA PRO A 798 -10.29 21.25 17.02
C PRO A 798 -11.34 20.83 18.07
N ALA A 799 -12.22 19.89 17.72
CA ALA A 799 -13.22 19.33 18.62
C ALA A 799 -12.62 18.65 19.86
N VAL A 800 -11.41 18.06 19.76
CA VAL A 800 -10.71 17.41 20.88
C VAL A 800 -10.45 18.38 22.03
N LEU A 801 -10.18 19.65 21.71
CA LEU A 801 -9.92 20.70 22.70
C LEU A 801 -11.21 21.20 23.40
N THR A 802 -12.40 20.77 22.97
CA THR A 802 -13.67 21.17 23.60
C THR A 802 -14.01 20.38 24.86
N THR A 803 -13.37 19.22 25.08
CA THR A 803 -13.56 18.38 26.27
C THR A 803 -13.24 19.14 27.56
N THR A 804 -14.02 18.91 28.62
CA THR A 804 -13.89 19.57 29.92
C THR A 804 -13.86 18.54 31.07
N GLY A 805 -13.53 18.99 32.29
CA GLY A 805 -13.35 18.09 33.44
C GLY A 805 -12.02 17.34 33.40
N ASN A 806 -11.96 16.16 34.02
CA ASN A 806 -10.73 15.34 34.11
C ASN A 806 -10.08 15.09 32.75
N ASN A 807 -10.89 14.82 31.73
CA ASN A 807 -10.44 14.42 30.40
C ASN A 807 -10.08 15.61 29.50
N ALA A 808 -10.08 16.83 30.02
CA ALA A 808 -9.65 18.01 29.26
C ALA A 808 -8.15 17.92 28.94
N ILE A 809 -7.75 18.34 27.73
CA ILE A 809 -6.35 18.29 27.30
C ILE A 809 -5.54 19.37 28.04
N THR A 810 -4.44 18.97 28.68
CA THR A 810 -3.45 19.87 29.27
C THR A 810 -2.42 20.30 28.23
N ASP A 811 -1.78 19.35 27.53
CA ASP A 811 -0.75 19.61 26.51
C ASP A 811 -0.43 18.37 25.66
N TRP A 812 0.53 18.50 24.74
CA TRP A 812 1.17 17.41 24.02
C TRP A 812 2.33 16.76 24.81
N VAL A 813 2.55 15.46 24.61
CA VAL A 813 3.72 14.69 25.09
C VAL A 813 4.29 13.81 23.96
N LEU A 814 5.58 13.49 24.02
CA LEU A 814 6.24 12.57 23.09
C LEU A 814 6.62 11.29 23.83
N VAL A 815 6.05 10.16 23.43
CA VAL A 815 6.32 8.84 24.02
C VAL A 815 7.33 8.09 23.15
N GLU A 816 8.32 7.48 23.78
CA GLU A 816 9.36 6.68 23.12
C GLU A 816 9.33 5.25 23.65
N LEU A 817 9.39 4.27 22.74
CA LEU A 817 9.67 2.87 23.05
C LEU A 817 11.14 2.60 22.78
N ARG A 818 11.86 2.14 23.79
CA ARG A 818 13.30 1.90 23.78
C ARG A 818 13.63 0.42 23.95
N SER A 819 14.72 -0.01 23.34
CA SER A 819 15.11 -1.43 23.27
C SER A 819 15.35 -2.05 24.66
N LYS A 820 14.72 -3.20 24.93
CA LYS A 820 14.95 -4.03 26.12
C LYS A 820 16.42 -4.43 26.33
N ASN A 821 17.19 -4.50 25.25
CA ASN A 821 18.60 -4.88 25.29
C ASN A 821 19.55 -3.66 25.48
N ASN A 822 19.07 -2.45 25.17
CA ASN A 822 19.82 -1.21 25.34
C ASN A 822 18.87 -0.01 25.43
N SER A 823 18.62 0.49 26.63
CA SER A 823 17.68 1.59 26.89
C SER A 823 18.10 2.94 26.30
N ALA A 824 19.34 3.08 25.81
CA ALA A 824 19.77 4.25 25.03
C ALA A 824 19.25 4.23 23.59
N THR A 825 18.85 3.08 23.05
CA THR A 825 18.34 2.94 21.68
C THR A 825 16.82 3.13 21.65
N VAL A 826 16.37 4.26 21.10
CA VAL A 826 14.96 4.47 20.73
C VAL A 826 14.64 3.61 19.50
N LEU A 827 13.53 2.87 19.57
CA LEU A 827 13.02 2.02 18.48
C LEU A 827 11.80 2.64 17.80
N HIS A 828 10.87 3.19 18.60
CA HIS A 828 9.65 3.82 18.11
C HIS A 828 9.32 5.10 18.89
N THR A 829 8.70 6.07 18.25
CA THR A 829 8.17 7.31 18.86
C THR A 829 6.72 7.56 18.45
N ARG A 830 5.97 8.28 19.28
CA ARG A 830 4.63 8.80 18.95
C ARG A 830 4.30 10.04 19.77
N SER A 831 3.80 11.08 19.11
CA SER A 831 3.25 12.25 19.79
C SER A 831 1.81 11.98 20.22
N ALA A 832 1.49 12.35 21.46
CA ALA A 832 0.24 12.02 22.15
C ALA A 832 -0.25 13.23 22.97
N LEU A 833 -1.47 13.16 23.50
CA LEU A 833 -2.03 14.20 24.36
C LEU A 833 -2.02 13.75 25.82
N VAL A 834 -1.82 14.67 26.76
CA VAL A 834 -1.99 14.42 28.19
C VAL A 834 -3.20 15.17 28.74
N GLN A 835 -4.06 14.47 29.48
CA GLN A 835 -5.28 14.98 30.11
C GLN A 835 -5.04 15.52 31.53
N ARG A 836 -5.98 16.29 32.09
CA ARG A 836 -5.84 16.90 33.43
C ARG A 836 -5.64 15.88 34.57
N ASP A 837 -6.17 14.67 34.46
CA ASP A 837 -5.97 13.59 35.44
C ASP A 837 -4.77 12.68 35.13
N GLY A 838 -3.93 13.12 34.20
CA GLY A 838 -2.66 12.52 33.83
C GLY A 838 -2.74 11.41 32.78
N ASP A 839 -3.92 11.03 32.28
CA ASP A 839 -4.01 10.03 31.21
C ASP A 839 -3.35 10.55 29.92
N VAL A 840 -2.46 9.72 29.35
CA VAL A 840 -1.85 9.92 28.04
C VAL A 840 -2.67 9.16 27.02
N VAL A 841 -3.30 9.91 26.12
CA VAL A 841 -4.29 9.43 25.15
C VAL A 841 -3.85 9.70 23.71
N ASP A 842 -4.43 8.95 22.79
CA ASP A 842 -4.20 9.10 21.36
C ASP A 842 -4.88 10.37 20.80
N LEU A 843 -4.76 10.61 19.48
CA LEU A 843 -5.13 11.87 18.82
C LEU A 843 -6.64 12.20 18.81
N ASP A 844 -7.49 11.24 19.21
CA ASP A 844 -8.93 11.48 19.45
C ASP A 844 -9.21 12.11 20.83
N GLY A 845 -8.19 12.20 21.70
CA GLY A 845 -8.29 12.72 23.06
C GLY A 845 -9.00 11.80 24.05
N THR A 846 -9.20 10.52 23.74
CA THR A 846 -9.93 9.57 24.60
C THR A 846 -9.39 8.12 24.60
N SER A 847 -8.87 7.63 23.48
CA SER A 847 -8.36 6.26 23.35
C SER A 847 -6.98 6.10 24.00
N ALA A 848 -6.67 4.88 24.46
CA ALA A 848 -5.33 4.53 24.90
C ALA A 848 -4.32 4.69 23.74
N LEU A 849 -3.12 5.16 24.05
CA LEU A 849 -2.09 5.45 23.06
C LEU A 849 -1.66 4.19 22.29
N THR A 850 -1.75 4.22 20.96
CA THR A 850 -1.41 3.08 20.10
C THR A 850 -0.17 3.37 19.26
N ILE A 851 0.95 2.69 19.53
CA ILE A 851 2.24 2.89 18.85
C ILE A 851 2.47 1.78 17.82
N ASN A 852 2.88 2.13 16.60
CA ASN A 852 3.17 1.17 15.53
C ASN A 852 4.52 0.44 15.77
N ALA A 853 4.52 -0.49 16.73
CA ALA A 853 5.66 -1.29 17.15
C ALA A 853 5.23 -2.74 17.39
N ALA A 854 6.18 -3.68 17.26
CA ALA A 854 5.95 -5.10 17.53
C ALA A 854 5.47 -5.35 18.97
N ALA A 855 4.74 -6.45 19.19
CA ALA A 855 4.46 -6.91 20.55
C ALA A 855 5.76 -7.49 21.15
N ASP A 856 6.38 -6.76 22.08
CA ASP A 856 7.61 -7.14 22.78
C ASP A 856 7.74 -6.35 24.10
N GLU A 857 8.81 -6.61 24.85
CA GLU A 857 9.22 -5.84 26.01
C GLU A 857 9.96 -4.55 25.61
N TYR A 858 9.57 -3.42 26.20
CA TYR A 858 10.18 -2.10 25.94
C TYR A 858 10.46 -1.33 27.23
N HIS A 859 11.52 -0.54 27.26
CA HIS A 859 11.58 0.60 28.19
C HIS A 859 10.73 1.73 27.62
N ILE A 860 9.90 2.35 28.46
CA ILE A 860 8.95 3.39 28.03
C ILE A 860 9.41 4.72 28.60
N ALA A 861 9.65 5.68 27.72
CA ALA A 861 10.05 7.05 28.06
C ALA A 861 8.98 8.05 27.63
N VAL A 862 8.86 9.15 28.38
CA VAL A 862 8.00 10.29 28.02
C VAL A 862 8.77 11.59 28.11
N ARG A 863 8.71 12.37 27.04
CA ARG A 863 9.26 13.73 26.91
C ARG A 863 8.15 14.76 26.78
N HIS A 864 8.49 16.01 27.08
CA HIS A 864 7.59 17.15 27.06
C HIS A 864 8.32 18.43 26.63
N ARG A 865 7.57 19.47 26.24
CA ARG A 865 8.14 20.70 25.62
C ARG A 865 9.09 21.47 26.53
N ASN A 866 8.89 21.44 27.86
CA ASN A 866 9.69 22.21 28.83
C ASN A 866 9.87 21.54 30.21
N HIS A 867 9.64 20.22 30.30
CA HIS A 867 9.93 19.42 31.50
C HIS A 867 11.07 18.42 31.23
N LEU A 868 11.79 17.99 32.27
CA LEU A 868 12.78 16.90 32.14
C LEU A 868 12.07 15.56 31.95
N ALA A 869 12.46 14.81 30.92
CA ALA A 869 11.90 13.51 30.59
C ALA A 869 12.22 12.42 31.63
N CYS A 870 11.40 11.38 31.68
CA CYS A 870 11.63 10.19 32.52
C CYS A 870 11.27 8.88 31.79
N MET A 871 11.81 7.76 32.28
CA MET A 871 11.67 6.42 31.68
C MET A 871 11.51 5.33 32.75
N THR A 872 10.82 4.24 32.43
CA THR A 872 10.78 3.04 33.26
C THR A 872 12.16 2.39 33.42
N LEU A 873 12.54 2.02 34.64
CA LEU A 873 13.79 1.28 34.90
C LEU A 873 13.68 -0.15 34.34
N ASN A 874 12.53 -0.79 34.55
CA ASN A 874 12.24 -2.11 34.01
C ASN A 874 11.60 -1.98 32.64
N THR A 875 11.72 -3.04 31.84
CA THR A 875 10.94 -3.20 30.62
C THR A 875 9.48 -3.54 30.95
N VAL A 876 8.58 -3.24 30.00
CA VAL A 876 7.16 -3.54 30.06
C VAL A 876 6.82 -4.33 28.79
N LEU A 877 6.23 -5.51 28.95
CA LEU A 877 5.68 -6.29 27.83
C LEU A 877 4.45 -5.57 27.29
N LEU A 878 4.48 -5.20 26.01
CA LEU A 878 3.37 -4.55 25.33
C LEU A 878 2.80 -5.43 24.22
N GLY A 879 1.51 -5.23 23.92
CA GLY A 879 0.79 -5.88 22.84
C GLY A 879 -0.43 -5.05 22.44
N SER A 880 -1.32 -5.61 21.61
CA SER A 880 -2.52 -4.91 21.12
C SER A 880 -3.58 -4.59 22.19
N THR A 881 -3.41 -5.09 23.42
CA THR A 881 -4.28 -4.76 24.56
C THR A 881 -3.62 -3.66 25.41
N PRO A 882 -4.33 -2.58 25.76
CA PRO A 882 -3.78 -1.48 26.55
C PRO A 882 -3.12 -1.94 27.85
N THR A 883 -1.80 -1.77 27.93
CA THR A 883 -1.02 -2.12 29.13
C THR A 883 -0.83 -0.90 30.01
N ALA A 884 -1.11 -1.02 31.31
CA ALA A 884 -1.10 0.11 32.24
C ALA A 884 0.33 0.48 32.70
N VAL A 885 0.72 1.75 32.54
CA VAL A 885 2.01 2.29 32.99
C VAL A 885 1.82 3.65 33.65
N ASP A 886 1.64 3.62 34.97
CA ASP A 886 1.40 4.83 35.78
C ASP A 886 2.70 5.38 36.37
N LEU A 887 3.30 6.37 35.71
CA LEU A 887 4.50 7.05 36.20
C LEU A 887 4.21 8.04 37.34
N THR A 888 2.95 8.29 37.69
CA THR A 888 2.60 9.10 38.88
C THR A 888 2.73 8.27 40.16
N ASN A 889 2.65 6.94 40.06
CA ASN A 889 2.71 6.01 41.18
C ASN A 889 4.14 5.84 41.71
N GLY A 890 4.32 6.04 43.03
CA GLY A 890 5.58 5.82 43.73
C GLY A 890 6.18 4.41 43.62
N SER A 891 5.39 3.42 43.22
CA SER A 891 5.79 2.01 43.12
C SER A 891 6.46 1.65 41.79
N VAL A 892 6.27 2.43 40.72
CA VAL A 892 6.87 2.16 39.40
C VAL A 892 8.35 2.58 39.43
N PRO A 893 9.32 1.69 39.21
CA PRO A 893 10.73 2.07 39.23
C PRO A 893 11.09 2.84 37.95
N THR A 894 11.79 3.97 38.09
CA THR A 894 12.26 4.81 36.97
C THR A 894 13.78 4.81 36.85
N TYR A 895 14.28 5.07 35.65
CA TYR A 895 15.71 5.08 35.37
C TYR A 895 16.41 6.24 36.11
N GLY A 896 17.57 5.98 36.70
CA GLY A 896 18.27 6.93 37.57
C GLY A 896 17.64 7.02 38.98
N SER A 897 18.08 8.00 39.78
CA SER A 897 17.67 8.11 41.20
C SER A 897 16.77 9.31 41.51
N ASN A 898 16.60 10.24 40.57
CA ASN A 898 15.89 11.52 40.76
C ASN A 898 15.05 11.91 39.52
N ALA A 899 14.54 10.94 38.76
CA ALA A 899 13.88 11.18 37.46
C ALA A 899 12.64 12.07 37.53
N GLN A 900 11.97 12.13 38.69
CA GLN A 900 10.71 12.82 38.90
C GLN A 900 10.69 13.52 40.26
N LYS A 901 9.85 14.55 40.39
CA LYS A 901 9.56 15.27 41.64
C LYS A 901 8.51 14.51 42.44
N LEU A 902 8.76 14.27 43.72
CA LEU A 902 7.75 13.74 44.64
C LEU A 902 6.93 14.90 45.22
N ASN A 903 5.60 14.79 45.17
CA ASN A 903 4.66 15.75 45.75
C ASN A 903 3.55 14.99 46.49
N GLY A 904 3.68 14.87 47.82
CA GLY A 904 2.85 13.96 48.60
C GLY A 904 3.09 12.50 48.18
N SER A 905 2.05 11.80 47.74
CA SER A 905 2.11 10.42 47.24
C SER A 905 2.32 10.29 45.73
N VAL A 906 2.23 11.39 44.96
CA VAL A 906 2.34 11.37 43.49
C VAL A 906 3.71 11.84 43.01
N ARG A 907 4.12 11.35 41.84
CA ARG A 907 5.31 11.78 41.12
C ARG A 907 4.95 12.62 39.90
N LEU A 908 5.76 13.66 39.67
CA LEU A 908 5.59 14.67 38.61
C LEU A 908 6.88 14.75 37.77
N LEU A 909 6.79 14.96 36.47
CA LEU A 909 7.92 15.39 35.64
C LEU A 909 8.44 16.74 36.17
N TRP A 910 9.75 16.96 36.22
CA TRP A 910 10.33 18.23 36.71
C TRP A 910 10.12 19.36 35.71
N ALA A 911 9.46 20.45 36.12
CA ALA A 911 9.26 21.63 35.27
C ALA A 911 10.52 22.50 35.15
N GLY A 912 10.69 23.18 34.01
CA GLY A 912 11.62 24.30 33.87
C GLY A 912 12.85 24.06 32.99
N ASN A 913 12.84 23.05 32.12
CA ASN A 913 13.86 22.81 31.09
C ASN A 913 13.48 23.62 29.82
N VAL A 914 13.57 24.95 29.93
CA VAL A 914 13.13 25.91 28.90
C VAL A 914 14.13 26.00 27.74
N VAL A 915 15.44 25.90 28.04
CA VAL A 915 16.51 25.88 27.03
C VAL A 915 16.53 24.55 26.27
N ARG A 916 16.00 23.47 26.88
CA ARG A 916 15.92 22.11 26.32
C ARG A 916 17.29 21.46 26.10
N ASP A 917 18.26 21.77 26.97
CA ASP A 917 19.60 21.15 26.99
C ASP A 917 19.71 19.93 27.95
N ALA A 918 18.55 19.39 28.35
CA ALA A 918 18.39 18.29 29.32
C ALA A 918 18.88 18.61 30.75
N LEU A 919 19.03 19.91 31.06
CA LEU A 919 19.36 20.41 32.39
C LEU A 919 18.29 21.44 32.80
N ILE A 920 18.09 21.61 34.12
CA ILE A 920 17.40 22.77 34.69
C ILE A 920 18.45 23.58 35.46
N LYS A 921 18.57 24.87 35.13
CA LYS A 921 19.53 25.82 35.70
C LYS A 921 18.85 27.18 35.95
N TYR A 922 19.03 27.74 37.15
CA TYR A 922 18.53 29.08 37.47
C TYR A 922 19.57 30.20 37.27
N ALA A 923 20.86 29.87 37.29
CA ALA A 923 21.96 30.82 37.12
C ALA A 923 23.14 30.18 36.34
N GLY A 924 24.00 31.03 35.79
CA GLY A 924 25.10 30.62 34.91
C GLY A 924 24.75 30.76 33.43
N GLY A 925 25.67 30.31 32.56
CA GLY A 925 25.45 30.29 31.11
C GLY A 925 24.38 29.28 30.70
N SER A 926 23.56 29.64 29.72
CA SER A 926 22.41 28.85 29.25
C SER A 926 21.48 28.42 30.41
N ASN A 927 21.07 29.38 31.23
CA ASN A 927 20.05 29.15 32.26
C ASN A 927 18.62 29.29 31.69
N ASP A 928 17.67 28.59 32.28
CA ASP A 928 16.28 28.49 31.83
C ASP A 928 15.44 29.72 32.16
N ARG A 929 15.92 30.54 33.08
CA ARG A 929 15.24 31.76 33.55
C ARG A 929 15.32 32.89 32.52
N ASP A 930 16.48 33.11 31.91
CA ASP A 930 16.69 34.27 31.05
C ASP A 930 15.85 34.26 29.74
N PRO A 931 15.56 33.11 29.09
CA PRO A 931 14.58 33.03 28.00
C PRO A 931 13.18 33.57 28.38
N ILE A 932 12.73 33.35 29.62
CA ILE A 932 11.45 33.87 30.14
C ILE A 932 11.46 35.41 30.14
N LEU A 933 12.58 36.04 30.55
CA LEU A 933 12.74 37.49 30.51
C LEU A 933 12.71 38.02 29.09
N VAL A 934 13.41 37.33 28.16
CA VAL A 934 13.45 37.70 26.74
C VAL A 934 12.05 37.62 26.11
N ARG A 935 11.28 36.56 26.40
CA ARG A 935 9.92 36.35 25.88
C ARG A 935 8.97 37.51 26.21
N ILE A 936 9.07 38.09 27.41
CA ILE A 936 8.24 39.23 27.84
C ILE A 936 8.82 40.62 27.44
N GLY A 937 9.86 40.67 26.61
CA GLY A 937 10.45 41.93 26.10
C GLY A 937 11.74 42.40 26.77
N GLY A 938 12.38 41.56 27.59
CA GLY A 938 13.79 41.67 28.03
C GLY A 938 14.12 42.76 29.05
N SER A 939 13.36 43.86 29.09
CA SER A 939 13.71 45.10 29.80
C SER A 939 12.73 45.45 30.94
N VAL A 940 11.49 44.97 30.88
CA VAL A 940 10.44 45.24 31.87
C VAL A 940 10.02 43.90 32.51
N PRO A 941 10.55 43.52 33.68
CA PRO A 941 10.31 42.21 34.28
C PRO A 941 8.87 41.97 34.77
N THR A 942 8.01 43.01 34.72
CA THR A 942 6.59 42.95 35.04
C THR A 942 5.68 42.83 33.82
N ALA A 943 6.24 42.78 32.61
CA ALA A 943 5.48 42.48 31.41
C ALA A 943 5.04 41.00 31.40
N THR A 944 4.02 40.68 30.62
CA THR A 944 3.48 39.32 30.47
C THR A 944 3.19 39.03 29.00
N THR A 945 3.13 37.76 28.63
CA THR A 945 2.81 37.34 27.26
C THR A 945 1.95 36.09 27.28
N THR A 946 0.78 36.16 26.65
CA THR A 946 -0.21 35.06 26.63
C THR A 946 -0.05 34.18 25.39
N GLY A 947 -0.34 32.89 25.53
CA GLY A 947 -0.34 31.90 24.46
C GLY A 947 0.42 30.62 24.82
N TYR A 948 0.41 29.64 23.91
CA TYR A 948 1.29 28.49 23.98
C TYR A 948 2.75 28.90 23.71
N TRP A 949 3.61 28.75 24.72
CA TRP A 949 5.04 29.10 24.68
C TRP A 949 5.88 28.05 25.43
N SER A 950 7.16 27.88 25.09
CA SER A 950 8.05 26.97 25.83
C SER A 950 8.48 27.57 27.18
N GLU A 951 8.49 28.90 27.27
CA GLU A 951 8.82 29.68 28.46
C GLU A 951 7.68 29.72 29.51
N ASP A 952 6.49 29.22 29.18
CA ASP A 952 5.37 29.03 30.12
C ASP A 952 5.57 27.74 30.92
N VAL A 953 6.33 27.85 32.01
CA VAL A 953 6.76 26.73 32.86
C VAL A 953 5.60 26.21 33.71
N ASN A 954 4.72 27.10 34.17
CA ASN A 954 3.57 26.73 34.99
C ASN A 954 2.33 26.31 34.15
N MET A 955 2.34 26.61 32.85
CA MET A 955 1.31 26.21 31.88
C MET A 955 -0.07 26.86 32.12
N ASP A 956 -0.10 28.06 32.72
CA ASP A 956 -1.29 28.91 32.84
C ASP A 956 -1.61 29.76 31.58
N ALA A 957 -0.90 29.49 30.49
CA ALA A 957 -0.96 30.20 29.21
C ALA A 957 -0.49 31.66 29.28
N THR A 958 0.17 32.11 30.35
CA THR A 958 0.66 33.49 30.51
C THR A 958 2.07 33.52 31.10
N VAL A 959 3.07 33.69 30.24
CA VAL A 959 4.49 33.83 30.61
C VAL A 959 4.69 35.10 31.46
N LYS A 960 5.27 34.96 32.66
CA LYS A 960 5.61 36.08 33.56
C LYS A 960 6.96 35.86 34.22
N TYR A 961 7.75 36.93 34.36
CA TYR A 961 9.06 36.87 35.01
C TYR A 961 9.06 37.32 36.49
N ALA A 962 8.06 38.10 36.91
CA ALA A 962 7.92 38.57 38.28
C ALA A 962 6.45 38.73 38.66
N GLY A 963 6.16 38.75 39.97
CA GLY A 963 4.80 38.72 40.53
C GLY A 963 4.41 37.31 41.02
N GLY A 964 3.17 37.15 41.45
CA GLY A 964 2.62 35.83 41.81
C GLY A 964 2.47 34.95 40.57
N SER A 965 2.66 33.63 40.72
CA SER A 965 2.59 32.64 39.64
C SER A 965 3.43 33.03 38.41
N ASN A 966 4.71 33.32 38.65
CA ASN A 966 5.71 33.53 37.61
C ASN A 966 6.43 32.21 37.26
N ASP A 967 7.03 32.17 36.08
CA ASP A 967 7.62 30.95 35.50
C ASP A 967 9.04 30.64 35.97
N ARG A 968 9.73 31.62 36.55
CA ARG A 968 11.11 31.46 37.02
C ARG A 968 11.22 30.83 38.41
N ASP A 969 10.23 31.04 39.28
CA ASP A 969 10.30 30.54 40.64
C ASP A 969 10.21 28.98 40.71
N PRO A 970 9.42 28.28 39.86
CA PRO A 970 9.52 26.82 39.71
C PRO A 970 10.93 26.33 39.34
N ILE A 971 11.62 27.01 38.42
CA ILE A 971 13.02 26.70 38.04
C ILE A 971 13.93 26.81 39.28
N LEU A 972 13.83 27.91 40.04
CA LEU A 972 14.62 28.12 41.25
C LEU A 972 14.37 27.02 42.30
N VAL A 973 13.10 26.70 42.57
CA VAL A 973 12.72 25.65 43.52
C VAL A 973 13.28 24.30 43.07
N ASN A 974 13.20 23.97 41.78
CA ASN A 974 13.64 22.68 41.25
C ASN A 974 15.15 22.48 41.27
N VAL A 975 15.96 23.54 41.17
CA VAL A 975 17.42 23.44 41.35
C VAL A 975 17.89 23.48 42.81
N GLY A 976 16.99 23.73 43.76
CA GLY A 976 17.28 23.65 45.21
C GLY A 976 16.90 24.88 46.04
N GLY A 977 16.24 25.88 45.47
CA GLY A 977 15.61 27.02 46.16
C GLY A 977 16.60 28.02 46.78
N SER A 978 17.34 27.60 47.80
CA SER A 978 18.38 28.41 48.46
C SER A 978 19.74 28.38 47.76
N ILE A 979 19.92 27.48 46.79
CA ILE A 979 21.18 27.31 46.03
C ILE A 979 20.88 27.55 44.53
N PRO A 980 20.88 28.81 44.05
CA PRO A 980 20.53 29.13 42.65
C PRO A 980 21.56 28.62 41.63
N THR A 981 22.73 28.18 42.08
CA THR A 981 23.78 27.53 41.26
C THR A 981 23.62 26.01 41.18
N GLY A 982 22.57 25.44 41.77
CA GLY A 982 22.23 24.03 41.57
C GLY A 982 21.90 23.75 40.10
N THR A 983 22.01 22.49 39.71
CA THR A 983 21.58 22.01 38.39
C THR A 983 20.90 20.67 38.57
N ARG A 984 19.78 20.45 37.88
CA ARG A 984 19.10 19.16 37.82
C ARG A 984 19.22 18.59 36.41
N SER A 985 19.66 17.35 36.28
CA SER A 985 19.84 16.68 34.98
C SER A 985 18.72 15.71 34.70
N GLN A 986 18.30 15.64 33.43
CA GLN A 986 17.40 14.61 32.93
C GLN A 986 17.93 13.21 33.28
N GLN A 987 17.04 12.27 33.57
CA GLN A 987 17.40 10.87 33.79
C GLN A 987 17.00 10.04 32.56
N LEU A 988 17.48 10.52 31.41
CA LEU A 988 17.26 9.99 30.07
C LEU A 988 18.24 10.71 29.13
N PRO A 989 18.87 10.02 28.17
CA PRO A 989 19.37 10.67 26.95
C PRO A 989 18.18 10.96 26.02
#